data_AF-A0A8T7L2V3-F1
#
_entry.id   AF-A0A8T7L2V3-F1
#
_cell.length_a   1.000
_cell.length_b   1.000
_cell.length_c   1.000
_cell.angle_alpha   90.00
_cell.angle_beta   90.00
_cell.angle_gamma   90.00
#
_symmetry.space_group_name_H-M   'P 1'
#
loop_
_entity.id
_entity.type
_entity.pdbx_description
1 polymer ?
#
loop_
_entity_poly.entity_id
_entity_poly.type
_entity_poly.pdbx_seq_one_letter_code
_entity_poly.pdbx_strand_id
1 'polypeptide(L)'
;MVDKNDIRSEKELSAEEAALKGLRASYEDTYGFHDEDVNYAFKSQKGLTREIVRQISEMKNEPGWMTEMRLKAYDIFKSKPMPTWGADLSAIDFDDIYYYVRATDQKGRTWEEVPDEIKRTFDRLGIPEAEQKYLQGVSAQYDSESVYHNIRKDLEAKGVIFLDMDSGLAQHPELVREYFGTIIPSSDNKFAALNTAVWSGGSFIYVPPGVHVEMPLQAYFRINTQNMGQFERTLIIVDEGSYVHYVEGCLPAGELVSTGDKWVNIESVAPGDTVMDSDGNQAIVKSVRVRPFKGDMLTIRPISQANAFQVTPEHPVMAVKRRDVAVNRQSRNNWRIEVNTEKLIAALPQFVPAGELEIGDFMVFPISKVTSEHPRYTPEIMRLLGYYLAEGSAYIHNKLNQPVVSFTFNENEREYIDEVKTLIQAFTGKNAMEISQASRHGIEVRVYSRELMDLCVNECGKGAAEKRLSKTVMELPVDLQAHLLETYFNGDGSVYTKRKHLMLRASTASQQLAWQLQELLARQGHYATITIRKGGKDVIQGREITRRDQYILYYSPDKQQSEVRLANGYFLVPIKEISRTPYDGPVFNFELTTAPNAYVTRGFAVHNCTAPIYSSNSLHSAVVEIVVKENGRCRYTTIQNWSNNVYNLVTKRAVAHKNAAMEWVDGNLGSLITMKYPAVILAGEGAHGEVLSIAFAGKGQHQDAGGKITHLAPNTSSQIISKSISKDGGRASYRGLLKIVKGADNVKSNVVCDALLLDAESRSDTYPYIECDAQNVTMGHEASVSKIGEDQLFYLMSRGLSEDEANAMIVNGFIEPLVKELPMEYALELNRLIQIQLEGSIG
;
A
#
# COMPACT_ATOMS: atom_id res chain seq x y z
N MET A 1 -65.00 -16.10 -20.13
CA MET A 1 -65.36 -14.70 -20.48
C MET A 1 -65.27 -13.94 -19.18
N VAL A 2 -64.42 -12.94 -18.96
CA VAL A 2 -63.71 -11.96 -19.82
C VAL A 2 -62.36 -11.70 -19.13
N ASP A 3 -61.26 -11.20 -19.69
CA ASP A 3 -60.56 -11.15 -20.99
C ASP A 3 -59.21 -10.44 -20.65
N LYS A 4 -58.31 -10.23 -21.62
CA LYS A 4 -56.91 -9.82 -21.41
C LYS A 4 -56.69 -8.30 -21.21
N ASN A 5 -55.45 -7.98 -20.82
CA ASN A 5 -54.76 -6.67 -20.75
C ASN A 5 -55.10 -5.88 -19.46
N ASP A 6 -54.13 -5.62 -18.60
CA ASP A 6 -53.22 -4.50 -18.86
C ASP A 6 -51.71 -4.70 -18.52
N ILE A 7 -50.92 -3.77 -19.06
CA ILE A 7 -49.50 -3.81 -19.40
C ILE A 7 -48.50 -3.78 -18.22
N ARG A 8 -47.32 -4.33 -18.50
CA ARG A 8 -46.08 -4.32 -17.67
C ARG A 8 -45.74 -2.94 -17.08
N SER A 9 -45.27 -2.93 -15.82
CA SER A 9 -44.24 -2.00 -15.37
C SER A 9 -42.91 -2.75 -15.19
N GLU A 10 -41.81 -2.11 -15.52
CA GLU A 10 -40.46 -2.67 -15.34
C GLU A 10 -40.15 -2.80 -13.84
N LYS A 11 -39.44 -3.86 -13.43
CA LYS A 11 -38.85 -3.91 -12.09
C LYS A 11 -37.72 -2.89 -12.05
N GLU A 12 -37.86 -1.87 -11.20
CA GLU A 12 -36.72 -1.08 -10.75
C GLU A 12 -35.72 -2.02 -10.08
N LEU A 13 -34.48 -2.00 -10.55
CA LEU A 13 -33.36 -2.64 -9.84
C LEU A 13 -33.11 -1.85 -8.54
N SER A 14 -32.79 -2.56 -7.47
CA SER A 14 -32.46 -1.94 -6.19
C SER A 14 -31.20 -1.06 -6.29
N ALA A 15 -31.08 -0.07 -5.40
CA ALA A 15 -29.88 0.76 -5.32
C ALA A 15 -28.61 -0.06 -5.04
N GLU A 16 -28.75 -1.19 -4.34
CA GLU A 16 -27.68 -2.17 -4.09
C GLU A 16 -27.28 -2.90 -5.38
N GLU A 17 -28.22 -3.37 -6.21
CA GLU A 17 -27.93 -3.97 -7.52
C GLU A 17 -27.27 -2.99 -8.50
N ALA A 18 -27.56 -1.68 -8.38
CA ALA A 18 -26.87 -0.63 -9.14
C ALA A 18 -25.44 -0.40 -8.62
N ALA A 19 -25.23 -0.35 -7.30
CA ALA A 19 -23.91 -0.21 -6.68
C ALA A 19 -23.00 -1.44 -6.94
N LEU A 20 -23.55 -2.65 -6.86
CA LEU A 20 -22.93 -3.93 -7.23
C LEU A 20 -22.31 -3.91 -8.64
N LYS A 21 -22.98 -3.24 -9.58
CA LYS A 21 -22.52 -3.13 -10.96
C LYS A 21 -21.33 -2.17 -11.13
N GLY A 22 -21.21 -1.18 -10.24
CA GLY A 22 -20.06 -0.27 -10.15
C GLY A 22 -18.85 -0.87 -9.43
N LEU A 23 -19.05 -1.72 -8.42
CA LEU A 23 -17.94 -2.37 -7.70
C LEU A 23 -17.07 -3.23 -8.62
N ARG A 24 -17.69 -4.00 -9.53
CA ARG A 24 -16.95 -4.79 -10.54
C ARG A 24 -15.99 -3.95 -11.38
N ALA A 25 -16.38 -2.71 -11.71
CA ALA A 25 -15.54 -1.84 -12.52
C ALA A 25 -14.24 -1.42 -11.80
N SER A 26 -14.28 -1.16 -10.49
CA SER A 26 -13.12 -0.59 -9.77
C SER A 26 -11.89 -1.53 -9.65
N TYR A 27 -12.10 -2.85 -9.63
CA TYR A 27 -11.02 -3.83 -9.46
C TYR A 27 -10.23 -4.04 -10.76
N GLU A 28 -10.95 -4.36 -11.82
CA GLU A 28 -10.36 -4.54 -13.15
C GLU A 28 -9.75 -3.20 -13.65
N ASP A 29 -10.29 -2.04 -13.24
CA ASP A 29 -9.69 -0.73 -13.50
C ASP A 29 -8.31 -0.51 -12.80
N THR A 30 -8.09 -1.18 -11.67
CA THR A 30 -6.89 -0.94 -10.83
C THR A 30 -5.69 -1.80 -11.26
N TYR A 31 -5.95 -3.03 -11.74
CA TYR A 31 -4.89 -3.99 -12.10
C TYR A 31 -5.01 -4.57 -13.53
N GLY A 32 -6.10 -4.31 -14.26
CA GLY A 32 -6.35 -4.82 -15.61
C GLY A 32 -5.90 -3.90 -16.76
N PHE A 33 -5.18 -2.80 -16.45
CA PHE A 33 -4.79 -1.82 -17.46
C PHE A 33 -3.77 -2.38 -18.47
N HIS A 34 -4.07 -2.21 -19.75
CA HIS A 34 -3.19 -2.53 -20.88
C HIS A 34 -2.62 -1.23 -21.46
N ASP A 35 -1.30 -1.18 -21.71
CA ASP A 35 -0.70 -0.06 -22.45
C ASP A 35 -0.99 -0.20 -23.96
N GLU A 36 -2.00 0.51 -24.49
CA GLU A 36 -2.47 0.38 -25.88
C GLU A 36 -1.44 0.82 -26.95
N ASP A 37 -0.44 1.62 -26.55
CA ASP A 37 0.57 2.22 -27.44
C ASP A 37 1.88 1.41 -27.60
N VAL A 38 2.00 0.21 -26.99
CA VAL A 38 3.27 -0.57 -27.03
C VAL A 38 3.53 -1.14 -28.43
N ASN A 39 4.56 -0.62 -29.11
CA ASN A 39 5.05 -1.17 -30.36
C ASN A 39 5.92 -2.41 -30.12
N TYR A 40 5.29 -3.58 -29.97
CA TYR A 40 6.00 -4.85 -29.79
C TYR A 40 7.01 -5.11 -30.91
N ALA A 41 8.30 -5.17 -30.55
CA ALA A 41 9.40 -5.50 -31.46
C ALA A 41 9.22 -6.88 -32.14
N PHE A 42 8.59 -7.84 -31.45
CA PHE A 42 8.11 -9.07 -32.07
C PHE A 42 6.88 -9.64 -31.36
N LYS A 43 5.96 -10.25 -32.13
CA LYS A 43 4.82 -11.01 -31.62
C LYS A 43 4.67 -12.28 -32.43
N SER A 44 4.63 -13.44 -31.76
CA SER A 44 4.45 -14.73 -32.43
C SER A 44 3.10 -14.80 -33.17
N GLN A 45 2.96 -15.74 -34.10
CA GLN A 45 1.62 -16.17 -34.50
C GLN A 45 0.92 -16.85 -33.30
N LYS A 46 -0.42 -16.89 -33.33
CA LYS A 46 -1.20 -17.65 -32.35
C LYS A 46 -0.97 -19.15 -32.51
N GLY A 47 -1.06 -19.87 -31.40
CA GLY A 47 -0.91 -21.32 -31.35
C GLY A 47 0.54 -21.77 -31.29
N LEU A 48 0.74 -23.03 -30.91
CA LEU A 48 2.08 -23.58 -30.69
C LEU A 48 2.50 -24.53 -31.81
N THR A 49 3.55 -24.12 -32.54
CA THR A 49 4.17 -24.93 -33.60
C THR A 49 5.65 -25.16 -33.32
N ARG A 50 6.21 -26.23 -33.92
CA ARG A 50 7.66 -26.52 -33.88
C ARG A 50 8.51 -25.37 -34.43
N GLU A 51 7.95 -24.59 -35.34
CA GLU A 51 8.60 -23.46 -35.98
C GLU A 51 8.67 -22.24 -35.05
N ILE A 52 7.57 -21.90 -34.35
CA ILE A 52 7.59 -20.85 -33.30
C ILE A 52 8.61 -21.17 -32.22
N VAL A 53 8.73 -22.45 -31.82
CA VAL A 53 9.74 -22.90 -30.83
C VAL A 53 11.18 -22.70 -31.33
N ARG A 54 11.45 -22.87 -32.64
CA ARG A 54 12.75 -22.49 -33.22
C ARG A 54 12.96 -20.99 -33.21
N GLN A 55 11.97 -20.23 -33.66
CA GLN A 55 12.03 -18.76 -33.74
C GLN A 55 12.34 -18.13 -32.38
N ILE A 56 11.73 -18.62 -31.29
CA ILE A 56 12.05 -18.18 -29.91
C ILE A 56 13.55 -18.42 -29.60
N SER A 57 14.05 -19.61 -29.90
CA SER A 57 15.45 -20.01 -29.62
C SER A 57 16.47 -19.24 -30.47
N GLU A 58 16.14 -19.00 -31.75
CA GLU A 58 16.93 -18.22 -32.69
C GLU A 58 16.96 -16.73 -32.32
N MET A 59 15.81 -16.14 -31.95
CA MET A 59 15.71 -14.74 -31.51
C MET A 59 16.47 -14.47 -30.21
N LYS A 60 16.60 -15.48 -29.35
CA LYS A 60 17.38 -15.43 -28.11
C LYS A 60 18.84 -15.80 -28.28
N ASN A 61 19.26 -16.19 -29.49
CA ASN A 61 20.62 -16.64 -29.80
C ASN A 61 21.10 -17.76 -28.85
N GLU A 62 20.22 -18.73 -28.57
CA GLU A 62 20.49 -19.80 -27.61
C GLU A 62 21.51 -20.83 -28.12
N PRO A 63 22.24 -21.51 -27.21
CA PRO A 63 23.08 -22.64 -27.60
C PRO A 63 22.22 -23.81 -28.10
N GLY A 64 22.64 -24.48 -29.18
CA GLY A 64 21.82 -25.48 -29.88
C GLY A 64 21.27 -26.64 -29.01
N TRP A 65 21.92 -26.97 -27.89
CA TRP A 65 21.38 -27.96 -26.94
C TRP A 65 20.08 -27.49 -26.26
N MET A 66 19.91 -26.18 -26.03
CA MET A 66 18.67 -25.60 -25.53
C MET A 66 17.59 -25.64 -26.61
N THR A 67 17.93 -25.32 -27.86
CA THR A 67 17.02 -25.46 -29.00
C THR A 67 16.50 -26.90 -29.14
N GLU A 68 17.39 -27.90 -29.06
CA GLU A 68 17.00 -29.32 -29.06
C GLU A 68 16.12 -29.69 -27.86
N MET A 69 16.42 -29.16 -26.67
CA MET A 69 15.62 -29.37 -25.45
C MET A 69 14.22 -28.77 -25.57
N ARG A 70 14.10 -27.53 -26.09
CA ARG A 70 12.81 -26.86 -26.38
C ARG A 70 11.98 -27.66 -27.39
N LEU A 71 12.60 -28.12 -28.48
CA LEU A 71 11.93 -28.90 -29.52
C LEU A 71 11.45 -30.27 -29.00
N LYS A 72 12.24 -30.95 -28.18
CA LYS A 72 11.85 -32.18 -27.50
C LYS A 72 10.70 -31.93 -26.50
N ALA A 73 10.74 -30.81 -25.78
CA ALA A 73 9.68 -30.41 -24.87
C ALA A 73 8.35 -30.12 -25.60
N TYR A 74 8.40 -29.51 -26.79
CA TYR A 74 7.23 -29.34 -27.67
C TYR A 74 6.63 -30.69 -28.09
N ASP A 75 7.45 -31.64 -28.55
CA ASP A 75 6.98 -32.97 -28.95
C ASP A 75 6.35 -33.71 -27.75
N ILE A 76 6.93 -33.59 -26.56
CA ILE A 76 6.35 -34.10 -25.31
C ILE A 76 5.02 -33.41 -24.99
N PHE A 77 4.94 -32.09 -25.08
CA PHE A 77 3.72 -31.33 -24.80
C PHE A 77 2.56 -31.74 -25.71
N LYS A 78 2.78 -31.92 -27.02
CA LYS A 78 1.74 -32.37 -27.96
C LYS A 78 1.37 -33.85 -27.73
N SER A 79 2.29 -34.69 -27.25
CA SER A 79 2.02 -36.10 -26.94
C SER A 79 1.26 -36.35 -25.63
N LYS A 80 1.45 -35.50 -24.59
CA LYS A 80 0.79 -35.66 -23.29
C LYS A 80 -0.68 -35.20 -23.36
N PRO A 81 -1.66 -36.01 -22.88
CA PRO A 81 -3.03 -35.56 -22.74
C PRO A 81 -3.15 -34.46 -21.68
N MET A 82 -4.24 -33.68 -21.72
CA MET A 82 -4.60 -32.79 -20.61
C MET A 82 -4.82 -33.61 -19.34
N PRO A 83 -4.43 -33.11 -18.15
CA PRO A 83 -4.73 -33.79 -16.90
C PRO A 83 -6.25 -33.83 -16.70
N THR A 84 -6.76 -35.01 -16.33
CA THR A 84 -8.17 -35.26 -16.00
C THR A 84 -8.44 -35.19 -14.49
N TRP A 85 -7.54 -34.58 -13.74
CA TRP A 85 -7.55 -34.50 -12.29
C TRP A 85 -7.19 -33.08 -11.84
N GLY A 86 -7.70 -32.69 -10.67
CA GLY A 86 -7.56 -31.33 -10.14
C GLY A 86 -8.69 -30.41 -10.59
N ALA A 87 -8.34 -29.21 -11.06
CA ALA A 87 -9.30 -28.28 -11.65
C ALA A 87 -9.62 -28.63 -13.12
N ASP A 88 -10.77 -28.15 -13.61
CA ASP A 88 -11.16 -28.37 -15.00
C ASP A 88 -10.41 -27.41 -15.93
N LEU A 89 -9.54 -27.96 -16.78
CA LEU A 89 -8.72 -27.20 -17.72
C LEU A 89 -9.23 -27.33 -19.17
N SER A 90 -10.44 -27.86 -19.40
CA SER A 90 -10.96 -28.10 -20.76
C SER A 90 -11.22 -26.82 -21.56
N ALA A 91 -11.37 -25.68 -20.87
CA ALA A 91 -11.63 -24.37 -21.47
C ALA A 91 -10.36 -23.62 -21.92
N ILE A 92 -9.16 -24.22 -21.80
CA ILE A 92 -7.91 -23.64 -22.30
C ILE A 92 -7.77 -23.95 -23.80
N ASP A 93 -7.91 -22.92 -24.64
CA ASP A 93 -7.56 -23.00 -26.06
C ASP A 93 -6.06 -22.70 -26.26
N PHE A 94 -5.27 -23.73 -26.51
CA PHE A 94 -3.84 -23.61 -26.78
C PHE A 94 -3.52 -23.06 -28.16
N ASP A 95 -4.45 -23.08 -29.11
CA ASP A 95 -4.23 -22.59 -30.46
C ASP A 95 -4.57 -21.08 -30.59
N ASP A 96 -5.29 -20.50 -29.62
CA ASP A 96 -5.60 -19.06 -29.56
C ASP A 96 -4.59 -18.20 -28.75
N ILE A 97 -3.60 -18.83 -28.12
CA ILE A 97 -2.60 -18.18 -27.26
C ILE A 97 -1.39 -17.64 -28.06
N TYR A 98 -0.90 -16.45 -27.70
CA TYR A 98 0.43 -15.95 -28.06
C TYR A 98 1.48 -16.48 -27.10
N TYR A 99 2.48 -17.22 -27.60
CA TYR A 99 3.47 -17.91 -26.77
C TYR A 99 4.77 -17.13 -26.55
N TYR A 100 5.03 -16.11 -27.36
CA TYR A 100 6.19 -15.24 -27.20
C TYR A 100 5.90 -13.85 -27.77
N VAL A 101 6.10 -12.84 -26.93
CA VAL A 101 5.85 -11.43 -27.22
C VAL A 101 7.03 -10.63 -26.68
N ARG A 102 7.86 -10.10 -27.59
CA ARG A 102 9.01 -9.27 -27.25
C ARG A 102 8.65 -7.81 -27.37
N ALA A 103 8.65 -7.09 -26.25
CA ALA A 103 8.35 -5.67 -26.21
C ALA A 103 9.54 -4.79 -26.64
N THR A 104 10.78 -5.27 -26.56
CA THR A 104 12.01 -4.48 -26.80
C THR A 104 13.15 -5.30 -27.40
N ASP A 105 14.01 -4.68 -28.19
CA ASP A 105 15.27 -5.26 -28.67
C ASP A 105 16.48 -4.97 -27.75
N GLN A 106 16.29 -4.18 -26.68
CA GLN A 106 17.33 -3.78 -25.72
C GLN A 106 16.96 -4.18 -24.29
N LYS A 107 17.92 -4.82 -23.60
CA LYS A 107 17.90 -5.11 -22.15
C LYS A 107 18.79 -4.10 -21.43
N GLY A 108 18.28 -3.40 -20.43
CA GLY A 108 19.05 -2.42 -19.66
C GLY A 108 19.72 -3.01 -18.42
N ARG A 109 21.02 -2.74 -18.25
CA ARG A 109 21.78 -3.00 -17.01
C ARG A 109 21.73 -1.82 -16.03
N THR A 110 21.54 -0.60 -16.54
CA THR A 110 21.15 0.56 -15.73
C THR A 110 19.72 0.98 -16.10
N TRP A 111 19.05 1.73 -15.22
CA TRP A 111 17.67 2.12 -15.49
C TRP A 111 17.53 2.95 -16.76
N GLU A 112 18.54 3.76 -17.08
CA GLU A 112 18.55 4.64 -18.25
C GLU A 112 18.47 3.88 -19.59
N GLU A 113 18.94 2.62 -19.63
CA GLU A 113 19.07 1.79 -20.84
C GLU A 113 17.77 1.07 -21.25
N VAL A 114 16.76 0.98 -20.37
CA VAL A 114 15.46 0.35 -20.68
C VAL A 114 14.63 1.28 -21.59
N PRO A 115 13.84 0.82 -22.58
CA PRO A 115 13.05 1.74 -23.42
C PRO A 115 11.96 2.49 -22.63
N ASP A 116 11.69 3.75 -22.98
CA ASP A 116 10.81 4.62 -22.19
C ASP A 116 9.35 4.13 -22.07
N GLU A 117 8.84 3.41 -23.07
CA GLU A 117 7.51 2.76 -23.02
C GLU A 117 7.45 1.72 -21.90
N ILE A 118 8.50 0.90 -21.79
CA ILE A 118 8.62 -0.17 -20.81
C ILE A 118 9.05 0.37 -19.44
N LYS A 119 9.97 1.35 -19.41
CA LYS A 119 10.29 2.11 -18.19
C LYS A 119 9.01 2.58 -17.53
N ARG A 120 8.11 3.26 -18.26
CA ARG A 120 6.82 3.72 -17.71
C ARG A 120 6.03 2.59 -17.04
N THR A 121 6.02 1.37 -17.58
CA THR A 121 5.24 0.28 -17.00
C THR A 121 5.89 -0.35 -15.76
N PHE A 122 7.22 -0.28 -15.60
CA PHE A 122 7.95 -0.73 -14.39
C PHE A 122 8.29 0.37 -13.38
N ASP A 123 8.34 1.62 -13.82
CA ASP A 123 8.17 2.82 -13.02
C ASP A 123 6.73 2.89 -12.47
N ARG A 124 5.77 2.26 -13.14
CA ARG A 124 4.44 1.89 -12.63
C ARG A 124 4.41 0.54 -11.89
N LEU A 125 5.57 -0.07 -11.59
CA LEU A 125 5.74 -1.11 -10.56
C LEU A 125 6.74 -0.78 -9.42
N GLY A 126 7.54 0.30 -9.51
CA GLY A 126 8.23 0.93 -8.37
C GLY A 126 9.64 0.40 -8.09
N ILE A 127 10.21 -0.20 -9.12
CA ILE A 127 11.41 -1.05 -9.11
C ILE A 127 12.71 -0.30 -8.77
N PRO A 128 12.98 0.93 -9.30
CA PRO A 128 14.27 1.61 -9.08
C PRO A 128 14.49 2.13 -7.65
N GLU A 129 13.42 2.56 -6.95
CA GLU A 129 13.54 3.05 -5.56
C GLU A 129 13.72 1.90 -4.55
N ALA A 130 13.06 0.77 -4.80
CA ALA A 130 13.13 -0.40 -3.93
C ALA A 130 14.58 -0.95 -3.87
N GLU A 131 15.29 -0.90 -4.99
CA GLU A 131 16.72 -1.20 -5.11
C GLU A 131 17.61 -0.31 -4.22
N GLN A 132 17.33 1.00 -4.14
CA GLN A 132 18.20 1.93 -3.40
C GLN A 132 18.01 1.87 -1.88
N LYS A 133 16.78 1.63 -1.39
CA LYS A 133 16.46 1.68 0.04
C LYS A 133 16.49 0.32 0.75
N TYR A 134 15.97 -0.75 0.14
CA TYR A 134 15.58 -1.96 0.89
C TYR A 134 16.02 -3.30 0.28
N LEU A 135 16.38 -3.34 -1.00
CA LEU A 135 16.67 -4.60 -1.70
C LEU A 135 18.15 -4.81 -1.97
N GLN A 136 18.55 -6.07 -2.06
CA GLN A 136 19.92 -6.47 -2.38
C GLN A 136 20.13 -6.77 -3.89
N GLY A 137 19.04 -6.85 -4.64
CA GLY A 137 19.00 -6.84 -6.10
C GLY A 137 17.55 -6.94 -6.58
N VAL A 138 17.28 -6.49 -7.80
CA VAL A 138 15.93 -6.46 -8.38
C VAL A 138 15.93 -6.90 -9.85
N SER A 139 14.93 -7.69 -10.24
CA SER A 139 14.69 -8.10 -11.63
C SER A 139 13.25 -7.80 -12.06
N ALA A 140 13.02 -7.43 -13.32
CA ALA A 140 11.69 -7.04 -13.80
C ALA A 140 11.35 -7.69 -15.15
N GLN A 141 10.23 -8.43 -15.21
CA GLN A 141 9.75 -9.09 -16.43
C GLN A 141 8.46 -8.48 -16.97
N TYR A 142 8.48 -8.15 -18.26
CA TYR A 142 7.32 -7.73 -19.04
C TYR A 142 6.94 -8.80 -20.05
N ASP A 143 5.69 -9.26 -20.01
CA ASP A 143 5.18 -10.24 -20.95
C ASP A 143 6.12 -11.47 -21.03
N SER A 144 6.93 -11.59 -22.09
CA SER A 144 7.87 -12.71 -22.29
C SER A 144 9.33 -12.46 -21.91
N GLU A 145 9.78 -11.24 -21.59
CA GLU A 145 11.23 -11.00 -21.37
C GLU A 145 11.52 -10.13 -20.14
N SER A 146 12.69 -10.38 -19.53
CA SER A 146 13.24 -9.47 -18.54
C SER A 146 13.75 -8.21 -19.23
N VAL A 147 13.32 -7.05 -18.72
CA VAL A 147 13.60 -5.73 -19.29
C VAL A 147 14.55 -4.92 -18.43
N TYR A 148 14.63 -5.25 -17.14
CA TYR A 148 15.53 -4.62 -16.18
C TYR A 148 16.11 -5.64 -15.20
N HIS A 149 17.39 -5.49 -14.89
CA HIS A 149 18.08 -6.30 -13.91
C HIS A 149 19.21 -5.51 -13.24
N ASN A 150 19.27 -5.52 -11.90
CA ASN A 150 20.35 -4.88 -11.15
C ASN A 150 20.64 -5.60 -9.82
N ILE A 151 21.91 -5.66 -9.40
CA ILE A 151 22.39 -6.31 -8.18
C ILE A 151 23.41 -5.41 -7.48
N ARG A 152 23.42 -5.44 -6.15
CA ARG A 152 24.35 -4.65 -5.34
C ARG A 152 25.81 -5.13 -5.50
N LYS A 153 26.73 -4.19 -5.74
CA LYS A 153 28.15 -4.48 -6.03
C LYS A 153 28.89 -5.22 -4.89
N ASP A 154 28.44 -5.10 -3.65
CA ASP A 154 28.99 -5.84 -2.51
C ASP A 154 28.58 -7.32 -2.48
N LEU A 155 27.55 -7.71 -3.24
CA LEU A 155 27.13 -9.09 -3.43
C LEU A 155 27.78 -9.71 -4.65
N GLU A 156 27.90 -8.96 -5.76
CA GLU A 156 28.77 -9.33 -6.88
C GLU A 156 30.21 -9.60 -6.37
N ALA A 157 30.74 -8.73 -5.51
CA ALA A 157 32.06 -8.90 -4.89
C ALA A 157 32.15 -10.11 -3.93
N LYS A 158 31.02 -10.61 -3.41
CA LYS A 158 30.93 -11.88 -2.65
C LYS A 158 30.72 -13.09 -3.58
N GLY A 159 30.55 -12.88 -4.89
CA GLY A 159 30.31 -13.92 -5.88
C GLY A 159 28.85 -14.35 -6.05
N VAL A 160 27.89 -13.58 -5.49
CA VAL A 160 26.46 -13.82 -5.73
C VAL A 160 26.13 -13.44 -7.17
N ILE A 161 25.50 -14.36 -7.89
CA ILE A 161 24.92 -14.10 -9.20
C ILE A 161 23.41 -13.94 -8.99
N PHE A 162 22.87 -12.79 -9.36
CA PHE A 162 21.45 -12.62 -9.67
C PHE A 162 21.42 -12.10 -11.11
N LEU A 163 20.58 -12.69 -11.94
CA LEU A 163 20.38 -12.35 -13.35
C LEU A 163 18.93 -12.68 -13.74
N ASP A 164 18.46 -12.20 -14.90
CA ASP A 164 17.35 -12.84 -15.59
C ASP A 164 17.77 -14.20 -16.18
N MET A 165 16.82 -15.12 -16.36
CA MET A 165 17.11 -16.49 -16.79
C MET A 165 17.77 -16.57 -18.18
N ASP A 166 17.44 -15.68 -19.12
CA ASP A 166 18.11 -15.63 -20.43
C ASP A 166 19.57 -15.19 -20.26
N SER A 167 19.82 -14.14 -19.48
CA SER A 167 21.17 -13.68 -19.13
C SER A 167 21.98 -14.73 -18.38
N GLY A 168 21.35 -15.51 -17.50
CA GLY A 168 21.94 -16.65 -16.81
C GLY A 168 22.40 -17.72 -17.79
N LEU A 169 21.55 -18.11 -18.76
CA LEU A 169 21.91 -19.08 -19.81
C LEU A 169 23.04 -18.57 -20.71
N ALA A 170 23.06 -17.28 -21.04
CA ALA A 170 24.07 -16.69 -21.92
C ALA A 170 25.43 -16.49 -21.23
N GLN A 171 25.46 -16.09 -19.95
CA GLN A 171 26.68 -15.74 -19.22
C GLN A 171 27.25 -16.91 -18.39
N HIS A 172 26.40 -17.84 -17.94
CA HIS A 172 26.78 -19.03 -17.16
C HIS A 172 26.22 -20.33 -17.77
N PRO A 173 26.48 -20.60 -19.07
CA PRO A 173 25.91 -21.74 -19.78
C PRO A 173 26.29 -23.09 -19.15
N GLU A 174 27.44 -23.18 -18.48
CA GLU A 174 27.87 -24.37 -17.74
C GLU A 174 27.00 -24.65 -16.50
N LEU A 175 26.78 -23.65 -15.63
CA LEU A 175 25.91 -23.80 -14.45
C LEU A 175 24.45 -24.04 -14.86
N VAL A 176 23.95 -23.29 -15.85
CA VAL A 176 22.59 -23.50 -16.34
C VAL A 176 22.46 -24.89 -16.96
N ARG A 177 23.43 -25.36 -17.75
CA ARG A 177 23.38 -26.73 -18.31
C ARG A 177 23.50 -27.83 -17.25
N GLU A 178 24.17 -27.57 -16.13
CA GLU A 178 24.29 -28.51 -15.00
C GLU A 178 22.95 -28.69 -14.28
N TYR A 179 22.21 -27.61 -14.01
CA TYR A 179 21.03 -27.64 -13.13
C TYR A 179 19.67 -27.52 -13.85
N PHE A 180 19.59 -26.90 -15.03
CA PHE A 180 18.32 -26.62 -15.71
C PHE A 180 17.56 -27.88 -16.11
N GLY A 181 16.32 -28.01 -15.65
CA GLY A 181 15.47 -29.17 -15.92
C GLY A 181 15.94 -30.46 -15.24
N THR A 182 16.88 -30.41 -14.30
CA THR A 182 17.26 -31.59 -13.50
C THR A 182 16.22 -31.91 -12.44
N ILE A 183 15.57 -30.88 -11.89
CA ILE A 183 14.56 -31.02 -10.83
C ILE A 183 13.16 -31.13 -11.48
N ILE A 184 12.90 -30.33 -12.51
CA ILE A 184 11.65 -30.30 -13.28
C ILE A 184 11.97 -30.48 -14.77
N PRO A 185 12.19 -31.73 -15.23
CA PRO A 185 12.43 -32.02 -16.63
C PRO A 185 11.16 -31.78 -17.47
N SER A 186 11.32 -31.56 -18.78
CA SER A 186 10.18 -31.40 -19.70
C SER A 186 9.27 -32.63 -19.78
N SER A 187 9.70 -33.79 -19.31
CA SER A 187 8.88 -35.01 -19.18
C SER A 187 7.98 -35.03 -17.94
N ASP A 188 8.15 -34.13 -16.98
CA ASP A 188 7.46 -34.12 -15.67
C ASP A 188 5.94 -34.09 -15.83
N ASN A 189 5.42 -32.98 -16.35
CA ASN A 189 3.99 -32.78 -16.59
C ASN A 189 3.76 -31.97 -17.89
N LYS A 190 2.51 -31.85 -18.34
CA LYS A 190 2.19 -31.17 -19.61
C LYS A 190 2.57 -29.68 -19.59
N PHE A 191 2.38 -28.98 -18.47
CA PHE A 191 2.69 -27.56 -18.35
C PHE A 191 4.18 -27.30 -18.13
N ALA A 192 4.89 -28.20 -17.44
CA ALA A 192 6.35 -28.19 -17.44
C ALA A 192 6.94 -28.42 -18.85
N ALA A 193 6.35 -29.33 -19.66
CA ALA A 193 6.73 -29.51 -21.06
C ALA A 193 6.47 -28.25 -21.90
N LEU A 194 5.31 -27.60 -21.69
CA LEU A 194 4.96 -26.34 -22.33
C LEU A 194 5.96 -25.24 -21.98
N ASN A 195 6.16 -24.99 -20.68
CA ASN A 195 7.15 -24.06 -20.18
C ASN A 195 8.54 -24.35 -20.77
N THR A 196 9.09 -25.57 -20.67
CA THR A 196 10.41 -25.86 -21.26
C THR A 196 10.46 -25.64 -22.78
N ALA A 197 9.35 -25.75 -23.53
CA ALA A 197 9.34 -25.42 -24.95
C ALA A 197 9.42 -23.91 -25.21
N VAL A 198 8.65 -23.10 -24.48
CA VAL A 198 8.45 -21.66 -24.78
C VAL A 198 8.97 -20.68 -23.72
N TRP A 199 9.68 -21.16 -22.69
CA TRP A 199 10.03 -20.36 -21.51
C TRP A 199 10.72 -19.05 -21.89
N SER A 200 10.31 -18.00 -21.20
CA SER A 200 10.61 -16.64 -21.57
C SER A 200 10.62 -15.76 -20.30
N GLY A 201 11.79 -15.20 -20.00
CA GLY A 201 12.07 -14.55 -18.71
C GLY A 201 12.17 -15.54 -17.54
N GLY A 202 11.91 -15.05 -16.33
CA GLY A 202 12.27 -15.66 -15.05
C GLY A 202 13.65 -15.22 -14.55
N SER A 203 14.09 -15.80 -13.44
CA SER A 203 15.31 -15.37 -12.73
C SER A 203 16.32 -16.49 -12.53
N PHE A 204 17.61 -16.17 -12.70
CA PHE A 204 18.72 -17.05 -12.36
C PHE A 204 19.44 -16.49 -11.12
N ILE A 205 19.51 -17.29 -10.05
CA ILE A 205 20.20 -16.93 -8.80
C ILE A 205 21.20 -18.03 -8.46
N TYR A 206 22.44 -17.65 -8.17
CA TYR A 206 23.45 -18.51 -7.55
C TYR A 206 24.10 -17.78 -6.36
N VAL A 207 24.05 -18.41 -5.19
CA VAL A 207 24.66 -17.90 -3.96
C VAL A 207 25.83 -18.81 -3.58
N PRO A 208 27.08 -18.32 -3.56
CA PRO A 208 28.27 -19.14 -3.36
C PRO A 208 28.44 -19.59 -1.89
N PRO A 209 29.36 -20.55 -1.64
CA PRO A 209 29.53 -21.13 -0.30
C PRO A 209 29.75 -20.11 0.81
N GLY A 210 29.05 -20.29 1.93
CA GLY A 210 29.17 -19.46 3.14
C GLY A 210 28.62 -18.04 3.04
N VAL A 211 27.98 -17.65 1.92
CA VAL A 211 27.44 -16.29 1.76
C VAL A 211 25.99 -16.21 2.21
N HIS A 212 25.71 -15.28 3.14
CA HIS A 212 24.36 -14.99 3.62
C HIS A 212 23.86 -13.67 3.02
N VAL A 213 22.74 -13.74 2.31
CA VAL A 213 22.02 -12.59 1.73
C VAL A 213 20.93 -12.18 2.73
N GLU A 214 21.25 -11.23 3.62
CA GLU A 214 20.43 -10.89 4.80
C GLU A 214 19.11 -10.16 4.47
N MET A 215 19.07 -9.41 3.37
CA MET A 215 17.85 -8.74 2.89
C MET A 215 17.32 -9.48 1.65
N PRO A 216 16.00 -9.53 1.43
CA PRO A 216 15.45 -10.26 0.28
C PRO A 216 15.96 -9.73 -1.07
N LEU A 217 16.20 -10.66 -1.98
CA LEU A 217 16.22 -10.40 -3.42
C LEU A 217 14.77 -10.36 -3.92
N GLN A 218 14.52 -9.71 -5.05
CA GLN A 218 13.14 -9.53 -5.50
C GLN A 218 13.02 -9.51 -7.02
N ALA A 219 11.92 -10.06 -7.52
CA ALA A 219 11.50 -9.83 -8.89
C ALA A 219 10.04 -9.41 -8.99
N TYR A 220 9.70 -8.83 -10.13
CA TYR A 220 8.35 -8.39 -10.47
C TYR A 220 7.93 -8.98 -11.82
N PHE A 221 6.73 -9.53 -11.87
CA PHE A 221 6.18 -10.20 -13.03
C PHE A 221 4.87 -9.52 -13.45
N ARG A 222 4.71 -9.25 -14.75
CA ARG A 222 3.52 -8.59 -15.29
C ARG A 222 3.12 -9.13 -16.66
N ILE A 223 1.81 -9.41 -16.79
CA ILE A 223 1.13 -9.66 -18.05
C ILE A 223 0.45 -8.36 -18.49
N ASN A 224 0.74 -7.91 -19.71
CA ASN A 224 0.06 -6.80 -20.38
C ASN A 224 -0.73 -7.31 -21.60
N THR A 225 -0.13 -8.16 -22.44
CA THR A 225 -0.74 -8.58 -23.72
C THR A 225 -1.98 -9.50 -23.55
N GLN A 226 -3.07 -9.18 -24.26
CA GLN A 226 -4.28 -10.02 -24.35
C GLN A 226 -4.03 -11.40 -25.01
N ASN A 227 -4.67 -12.45 -24.49
CA ASN A 227 -4.53 -13.85 -24.94
C ASN A 227 -3.06 -14.32 -24.99
N MET A 228 -2.22 -13.82 -24.07
CA MET A 228 -0.83 -14.23 -23.96
C MET A 228 -0.66 -15.33 -22.92
N GLY A 229 0.30 -16.21 -23.17
CA GLY A 229 0.87 -17.08 -22.15
C GLY A 229 2.15 -16.49 -21.56
N GLN A 230 2.23 -16.35 -20.24
CA GLN A 230 3.46 -16.03 -19.53
C GLN A 230 4.15 -17.34 -19.08
N PHE A 231 5.42 -17.50 -19.45
CA PHE A 231 6.19 -18.74 -19.26
C PHE A 231 7.54 -18.48 -18.61
N GLU A 232 7.57 -17.76 -17.49
CA GLU A 232 8.79 -17.54 -16.72
C GLU A 232 9.41 -18.87 -16.24
N ARG A 233 10.75 -18.90 -16.15
CA ARG A 233 11.45 -20.03 -15.53
C ARG A 233 12.53 -19.52 -14.59
N THR A 234 12.41 -19.87 -13.32
CA THR A 234 13.32 -19.42 -12.27
C THR A 234 14.18 -20.58 -11.78
N LEU A 235 15.49 -20.38 -11.72
CA LEU A 235 16.48 -21.35 -11.25
C LEU A 235 17.32 -20.72 -10.15
N ILE A 236 17.25 -21.27 -8.94
CA ILE A 236 17.97 -20.79 -7.76
C ILE A 236 18.92 -21.89 -7.26
N ILE A 237 20.18 -21.55 -7.06
CA ILE A 237 21.21 -22.44 -6.54
C ILE A 237 21.81 -21.79 -5.28
N VAL A 238 21.64 -22.43 -4.14
CA VAL A 238 22.11 -21.98 -2.82
C VAL A 238 23.20 -22.96 -2.41
N ASP A 239 24.46 -22.55 -2.53
CA ASP A 239 25.63 -23.41 -2.31
C ASP A 239 25.91 -23.64 -0.81
N GLU A 240 26.96 -24.39 -0.48
CA GLU A 240 27.19 -24.93 0.87
C GLU A 240 27.23 -23.84 1.96
N GLY A 241 26.39 -23.97 2.99
CA GLY A 241 26.33 -23.02 4.10
C GLY A 241 25.90 -21.59 3.72
N SER A 242 25.21 -21.40 2.59
CA SER A 242 24.74 -20.09 2.13
C SER A 242 23.25 -19.83 2.43
N TYR A 243 22.80 -18.57 2.38
CA TYR A 243 21.42 -18.19 2.68
C TYR A 243 20.85 -17.14 1.71
N VAL A 244 19.57 -17.29 1.33
CA VAL A 244 18.81 -16.28 0.56
C VAL A 244 17.30 -16.30 0.85
N HIS A 245 16.69 -15.11 0.77
CA HIS A 245 15.24 -14.89 0.76
C HIS A 245 14.83 -14.16 -0.53
N TYR A 246 13.66 -14.49 -1.11
CA TYR A 246 13.19 -13.96 -2.40
C TYR A 246 11.68 -13.59 -2.40
N VAL A 247 11.29 -12.40 -2.92
CA VAL A 247 9.92 -11.81 -2.82
C VAL A 247 9.48 -10.92 -4.05
N GLU A 248 8.29 -10.28 -4.01
CA GLU A 248 7.49 -9.74 -5.15
C GLU A 248 6.37 -8.70 -4.69
N GLY A 249 6.62 -7.36 -4.53
CA GLY A 249 5.69 -6.24 -4.05
C GLY A 249 6.28 -4.78 -3.85
N CYS A 250 5.53 -3.71 -3.47
CA CYS A 250 5.90 -2.26 -3.74
C CYS A 250 5.52 -1.11 -2.71
N LEU A 251 6.15 0.11 -2.83
CA LEU A 251 5.63 1.53 -2.64
C LEU A 251 6.29 2.59 -1.61
N PRO A 252 5.89 3.90 -1.41
CA PRO A 252 6.72 5.13 -1.14
C PRO A 252 6.42 6.09 0.07
N ALA A 253 7.19 6.10 1.12
CA ALA A 253 6.92 7.01 2.26
C ALA A 253 6.87 8.55 1.96
N GLY A 254 5.89 9.28 2.51
CA GLY A 254 6.13 10.62 3.08
C GLY A 254 5.08 11.76 3.00
N GLU A 255 4.02 11.70 2.20
CA GLU A 255 3.06 12.84 2.06
C GLU A 255 1.96 12.84 3.14
N LEU A 256 1.35 13.98 3.51
CA LEU A 256 0.43 14.07 4.66
C LEU A 256 -1.06 14.23 4.32
N VAL A 257 -1.88 13.46 5.03
CA VAL A 257 -3.36 13.38 4.91
C VAL A 257 -4.04 13.79 6.22
N SER A 258 -5.19 14.44 6.14
CA SER A 258 -5.98 14.79 7.33
C SER A 258 -6.85 13.62 7.81
N THR A 259 -6.69 13.28 9.09
CA THR A 259 -7.60 12.40 9.86
C THR A 259 -8.65 13.19 10.66
N GLY A 260 -8.76 14.50 10.42
CA GLY A 260 -9.59 15.44 11.18
C GLY A 260 -8.90 15.99 12.43
N ASP A 261 -8.21 15.17 13.23
CA ASP A 261 -7.44 15.64 14.40
C ASP A 261 -5.93 15.70 14.14
N LYS A 262 -5.40 14.85 13.26
CA LYS A 262 -3.96 14.76 12.95
C LYS A 262 -3.71 14.79 11.45
N TRP A 263 -2.49 15.17 11.12
CA TRP A 263 -1.90 14.93 9.82
C TRP A 263 -1.01 13.71 9.93
N VAL A 264 -1.38 12.63 9.25
CA VAL A 264 -0.63 11.35 9.23
C VAL A 264 0.03 11.18 7.87
N ASN A 265 1.11 10.42 7.81
CA ASN A 265 1.70 10.09 6.52
C ASN A 265 0.76 9.16 5.75
N ILE A 266 0.69 9.33 4.44
CA ILE A 266 -0.22 8.60 3.57
C ILE A 266 0.13 7.09 3.47
N GLU A 267 1.38 6.69 3.75
CA GLU A 267 1.75 5.27 4.00
C GLU A 267 1.12 4.65 5.24
N SER A 268 0.76 5.47 6.23
CA SER A 268 0.26 5.02 7.52
C SER A 268 -1.26 5.03 7.62
N VAL A 269 -1.95 5.47 6.55
CA VAL A 269 -3.39 5.37 6.41
C VAL A 269 -3.75 3.93 6.05
N ALA A 270 -4.72 3.35 6.74
CA ALA A 270 -5.22 1.99 6.54
C ALA A 270 -6.73 1.98 6.23
N PRO A 271 -7.28 0.92 5.61
CA PRO A 271 -8.72 0.69 5.56
C PRO A 271 -9.34 0.73 6.97
N GLY A 272 -10.47 1.43 7.12
CA GLY A 272 -11.11 1.69 8.41
C GLY A 272 -10.69 2.99 9.10
N ASP A 273 -9.56 3.61 8.73
CA ASP A 273 -9.19 4.92 9.26
C ASP A 273 -10.20 5.99 8.84
N THR A 274 -10.40 6.99 9.71
CA THR A 274 -11.24 8.14 9.39
C THR A 274 -10.40 9.28 8.83
N VAL A 275 -10.77 9.80 7.67
CA VAL A 275 -10.12 10.93 6.98
C VAL A 275 -11.14 11.99 6.55
N MET A 276 -10.66 13.17 6.16
CA MET A 276 -11.53 14.23 5.67
C MET A 276 -11.76 14.11 4.16
N ASP A 277 -13.04 14.14 3.74
CA ASP A 277 -13.44 14.15 2.33
C ASP A 277 -13.38 15.56 1.70
N SER A 278 -13.55 15.64 0.38
CA SER A 278 -13.52 16.90 -0.38
C SER A 278 -14.61 17.90 0.01
N ASP A 279 -15.66 17.45 0.69
CA ASP A 279 -16.75 18.28 1.19
C ASP A 279 -16.54 18.73 2.65
N GLY A 280 -15.47 18.29 3.31
CA GLY A 280 -15.17 18.62 4.71
C GLY A 280 -15.92 17.76 5.73
N ASN A 281 -16.47 16.62 5.34
CA ASN A 281 -17.02 15.64 6.27
C ASN A 281 -15.95 14.61 6.67
N GLN A 282 -16.26 13.79 7.68
CA GLN A 282 -15.51 12.56 7.92
C GLN A 282 -16.01 11.45 6.99
N ALA A 283 -15.05 10.77 6.37
CA ALA A 283 -15.26 9.58 5.59
C ALA A 283 -14.33 8.48 6.09
N ILE A 284 -14.75 7.22 5.93
CA ILE A 284 -13.93 6.06 6.27
C ILE A 284 -13.12 5.71 5.04
N VAL A 285 -11.83 5.44 5.21
CA VAL A 285 -10.96 4.91 4.16
C VAL A 285 -11.42 3.50 3.83
N LYS A 286 -11.88 3.30 2.59
CA LYS A 286 -12.32 1.99 2.11
C LYS A 286 -11.13 1.13 1.69
N SER A 287 -10.23 1.67 0.88
CA SER A 287 -9.06 0.93 0.38
C SER A 287 -7.89 1.87 0.13
N VAL A 288 -6.65 1.45 0.42
CA VAL A 288 -5.46 2.30 0.27
C VAL A 288 -4.69 1.93 -0.99
N ARG A 289 -4.82 2.72 -2.05
CA ARG A 289 -4.31 2.38 -3.39
C ARG A 289 -2.81 2.63 -3.54
N VAL A 290 -2.16 1.69 -4.21
CA VAL A 290 -0.72 1.43 -4.11
C VAL A 290 -0.15 1.30 -5.53
N ARG A 291 0.28 2.43 -6.13
CA ARG A 291 0.95 2.50 -7.46
C ARG A 291 2.26 3.29 -7.38
N PRO A 292 3.18 3.17 -8.34
CA PRO A 292 4.36 4.04 -8.42
C PRO A 292 4.36 5.04 -9.57
N PHE A 293 5.27 6.03 -9.52
CA PHE A 293 5.32 7.17 -10.44
C PHE A 293 6.74 7.75 -10.59
N LYS A 294 7.39 7.49 -11.73
CA LYS A 294 8.60 8.23 -12.11
C LYS A 294 8.25 9.35 -13.07
N GLY A 295 8.59 10.58 -12.71
CA GLY A 295 8.30 11.75 -13.53
C GLY A 295 8.52 13.08 -12.81
N ASP A 296 8.04 14.17 -13.41
CA ASP A 296 8.00 15.47 -12.76
C ASP A 296 6.92 15.47 -11.67
N MET A 297 7.31 15.34 -10.41
CA MET A 297 6.41 15.63 -9.30
C MET A 297 6.12 17.13 -9.27
N LEU A 298 4.84 17.48 -9.25
CA LEU A 298 4.39 18.86 -9.14
C LEU A 298 4.31 19.24 -7.68
N THR A 299 5.28 20.05 -7.23
CA THR A 299 5.15 20.76 -5.97
C THR A 299 4.26 21.98 -6.22
N ILE A 300 2.99 21.90 -5.83
CA ILE A 300 2.04 23.01 -5.93
C ILE A 300 2.12 23.83 -4.64
N ARG A 301 2.43 25.12 -4.78
CA ARG A 301 2.54 26.07 -3.66
C ARG A 301 1.40 27.10 -3.74
N PRO A 302 0.42 27.05 -2.83
CA PRO A 302 -0.62 28.08 -2.70
C PRO A 302 -0.06 29.31 -1.97
N ILE A 303 -0.94 30.27 -1.64
CA ILE A 303 -0.55 31.47 -0.86
C ILE A 303 0.00 31.14 0.54
N SER A 304 -0.40 29.99 1.11
CA SER A 304 0.10 29.49 2.39
C SER A 304 1.24 28.50 2.18
N GLN A 305 2.46 28.88 2.58
CA GLN A 305 3.67 28.10 2.31
C GLN A 305 3.67 26.73 2.98
N ALA A 306 3.07 26.61 4.17
CA ALA A 306 2.99 25.34 4.88
C ALA A 306 1.93 24.37 4.32
N ASN A 307 1.14 24.80 3.34
CA ASN A 307 0.16 23.97 2.64
C ASN A 307 0.63 23.62 1.21
N ALA A 308 1.95 23.69 0.94
CA ALA A 308 2.51 23.14 -0.28
C ALA A 308 2.49 21.60 -0.22
N PHE A 309 2.06 20.97 -1.31
CA PHE A 309 1.93 19.51 -1.43
C PHE A 309 2.52 19.02 -2.76
N GLN A 310 2.81 17.72 -2.81
CA GLN A 310 3.38 17.06 -3.98
C GLN A 310 2.36 16.10 -4.59
N VAL A 311 2.09 16.27 -5.90
CA VAL A 311 1.19 15.41 -6.68
C VAL A 311 1.74 15.15 -8.08
N THR A 312 1.34 14.02 -8.66
CA THR A 312 1.69 13.66 -10.02
C THR A 312 0.89 14.51 -11.04
N PRO A 313 1.38 14.75 -12.27
CA PRO A 313 0.68 15.58 -13.26
C PRO A 313 -0.73 15.11 -13.64
N GLU A 314 -1.00 13.80 -13.58
CA GLU A 314 -2.30 13.19 -13.83
C GLU A 314 -3.23 13.18 -12.60
N HIS A 315 -2.72 13.50 -11.41
CA HIS A 315 -3.51 13.48 -10.18
C HIS A 315 -4.57 14.59 -10.21
N PRO A 316 -5.87 14.29 -10.09
CA PRO A 316 -6.90 15.31 -10.17
C PRO A 316 -6.99 16.14 -8.89
N VAL A 317 -6.84 17.46 -9.01
CA VAL A 317 -7.01 18.45 -7.94
C VAL A 317 -8.32 19.19 -8.19
N MET A 318 -9.13 19.40 -7.15
CA MET A 318 -10.39 20.13 -7.29
C MET A 318 -10.11 21.63 -7.44
N ALA A 319 -10.43 22.20 -8.60
CA ALA A 319 -10.03 23.56 -8.96
C ALA A 319 -11.03 24.28 -9.89
N VAL A 320 -10.90 25.60 -9.97
CA VAL A 320 -11.52 26.48 -10.97
C VAL A 320 -10.39 27.14 -11.77
N LYS A 321 -10.35 26.90 -13.09
CA LYS A 321 -9.33 27.53 -13.95
C LYS A 321 -9.60 29.01 -14.11
N ARG A 322 -8.58 29.84 -13.94
CA ARG A 322 -8.65 31.31 -13.90
C ARG A 322 -9.24 31.90 -15.17
N ARG A 323 -8.96 31.26 -16.31
CA ARG A 323 -9.40 31.66 -17.64
C ARG A 323 -10.92 31.63 -17.81
N ASP A 324 -11.61 30.72 -17.13
CA ASP A 324 -13.06 30.50 -17.28
C ASP A 324 -13.88 31.58 -16.53
N VAL A 325 -13.25 32.23 -15.54
CA VAL A 325 -13.85 33.27 -14.67
C VAL A 325 -13.24 34.67 -14.88
N ALA A 326 -12.40 34.82 -15.91
CA ALA A 326 -11.76 36.07 -16.27
C ALA A 326 -12.75 37.17 -16.70
N VAL A 327 -12.34 38.44 -16.56
CA VAL A 327 -13.04 39.57 -17.19
C VAL A 327 -12.59 39.73 -18.64
N ASN A 328 -13.49 40.16 -19.53
CA ASN A 328 -13.21 40.36 -20.96
C ASN A 328 -12.33 41.60 -21.27
N ARG A 329 -11.42 41.98 -20.36
CA ARG A 329 -10.50 43.11 -20.53
C ARG A 329 -9.08 42.59 -20.74
N GLN A 330 -8.36 43.15 -21.71
CA GLN A 330 -6.96 42.83 -21.93
C GLN A 330 -6.12 43.15 -20.68
N SER A 331 -5.14 42.28 -20.41
CA SER A 331 -4.11 42.51 -19.40
C SER A 331 -3.41 43.86 -19.65
N ARG A 332 -3.16 44.61 -18.57
CA ARG A 332 -2.26 45.78 -18.58
C ARG A 332 -0.94 45.36 -17.95
N ASN A 333 0.18 45.85 -18.49
CA ASN A 333 1.53 45.78 -17.89
C ASN A 333 1.97 44.37 -17.41
N ASN A 334 1.68 43.30 -18.17
CA ASN A 334 1.95 41.89 -17.82
C ASN A 334 1.30 41.39 -16.51
N TRP A 335 0.27 42.06 -15.99
CA TRP A 335 -0.50 41.54 -14.85
C TRP A 335 -1.38 40.36 -15.30
N ARG A 336 -1.56 39.35 -14.44
CA ARG A 336 -2.51 38.26 -14.73
C ARG A 336 -3.92 38.84 -14.94
N ILE A 337 -4.69 38.23 -15.84
CA ILE A 337 -6.05 38.69 -16.15
C ILE A 337 -6.89 38.71 -14.86
N GLU A 338 -7.62 39.81 -14.68
CA GLU A 338 -8.49 40.04 -13.53
C GLU A 338 -9.67 39.06 -13.58
N VAL A 339 -10.10 38.58 -12.41
CA VAL A 339 -11.20 37.62 -12.29
C VAL A 339 -12.46 38.32 -11.80
N ASN A 340 -13.60 37.98 -12.40
CA ASN A 340 -14.87 38.43 -11.86
C ASN A 340 -15.16 37.62 -10.58
N THR A 341 -15.34 38.31 -9.45
CA THR A 341 -15.52 37.64 -8.14
C THR A 341 -16.86 36.92 -8.03
N GLU A 342 -17.94 37.46 -8.61
CA GLU A 342 -19.25 36.82 -8.63
C GLU A 342 -19.21 35.54 -9.47
N LYS A 343 -18.58 35.57 -10.65
CA LYS A 343 -18.37 34.39 -11.49
C LYS A 343 -17.51 33.33 -10.79
N LEU A 344 -16.44 33.73 -10.09
CA LEU A 344 -15.55 32.81 -9.39
C LEU A 344 -16.25 32.11 -8.21
N ILE A 345 -17.11 32.82 -7.47
CA ILE A 345 -17.89 32.24 -6.37
C ILE A 345 -19.03 31.34 -6.88
N ALA A 346 -19.62 31.69 -8.03
CA ALA A 346 -20.68 30.91 -8.67
C ALA A 346 -20.18 29.73 -9.54
N ALA A 347 -18.87 29.63 -9.79
CA ALA A 347 -18.27 28.54 -10.56
C ALA A 347 -18.25 27.24 -9.74
N LEU A 348 -18.77 26.16 -10.33
CA LEU A 348 -18.62 24.81 -9.79
C LEU A 348 -17.17 24.34 -10.03
N PRO A 349 -16.39 24.02 -8.97
CA PRO A 349 -15.05 23.45 -9.13
C PRO A 349 -15.11 22.08 -9.82
N GLN A 350 -14.07 21.76 -10.58
CA GLN A 350 -13.94 20.48 -11.28
C GLN A 350 -12.62 19.82 -10.89
N PHE A 351 -12.55 18.50 -10.99
CA PHE A 351 -11.29 17.79 -10.86
C PHE A 351 -10.45 17.99 -12.11
N VAL A 352 -9.34 18.70 -11.96
CA VAL A 352 -8.40 19.07 -13.02
C VAL A 352 -7.09 18.31 -12.79
N PRO A 353 -6.55 17.58 -13.77
CA PRO A 353 -5.21 16.97 -13.65
C PRO A 353 -4.17 18.03 -13.28
N ALA A 354 -3.37 17.79 -12.24
CA ALA A 354 -2.45 18.77 -11.68
C ALA A 354 -1.49 19.39 -12.72
N GLY A 355 -1.13 18.66 -13.76
CA GLY A 355 -0.28 19.10 -14.88
C GLY A 355 -0.94 20.07 -15.85
N GLU A 356 -2.27 20.20 -15.81
CA GLU A 356 -3.03 21.22 -16.54
C GLU A 356 -3.34 22.48 -15.71
N LEU A 357 -2.94 22.53 -14.44
CA LEU A 357 -3.13 23.71 -13.60
C LEU A 357 -2.12 24.79 -13.98
N GLU A 358 -2.61 26.02 -14.12
CA GLU A 358 -1.78 27.19 -14.37
C GLU A 358 -1.57 28.01 -13.10
N ILE A 359 -0.46 28.75 -13.04
CA ILE A 359 -0.15 29.57 -11.87
C ILE A 359 -1.17 30.73 -11.77
N GLY A 360 -2.11 30.58 -10.84
CA GLY A 360 -3.23 31.50 -10.64
C GLY A 360 -4.60 30.86 -10.79
N ASP A 361 -4.70 29.59 -11.14
CA ASP A 361 -5.92 28.80 -10.93
C ASP A 361 -6.23 28.70 -9.43
N PHE A 362 -7.50 28.42 -9.09
CA PHE A 362 -7.97 28.40 -7.71
C PHE A 362 -8.28 26.98 -7.28
N MET A 363 -7.56 26.48 -6.27
CA MET A 363 -7.81 25.17 -5.67
C MET A 363 -8.86 25.28 -4.55
N VAL A 364 -9.61 24.20 -4.34
CA VAL A 364 -10.61 24.10 -3.27
C VAL A 364 -9.94 23.68 -1.95
N PHE A 365 -10.06 24.55 -0.94
CA PHE A 365 -9.76 24.25 0.47
C PHE A 365 -11.11 24.08 1.19
N PRO A 366 -11.56 22.85 1.49
CA PRO A 366 -12.84 22.63 2.15
C PRO A 366 -12.84 23.11 3.60
N ILE A 367 -14.03 23.42 4.12
CA ILE A 367 -14.24 23.76 5.53
C ILE A 367 -14.81 22.54 6.24
N SER A 368 -14.14 22.09 7.31
CA SER A 368 -14.59 20.99 8.15
C SER A 368 -15.99 21.25 8.73
N LYS A 369 -16.94 20.36 8.42
CA LYS A 369 -18.35 20.41 8.88
C LYS A 369 -18.59 19.58 10.14
N VAL A 370 -17.66 18.69 10.48
CA VAL A 370 -17.74 17.75 11.61
C VAL A 370 -17.95 18.53 12.91
N THR A 371 -19.03 18.24 13.64
CA THR A 371 -19.33 18.93 14.91
C THR A 371 -19.97 17.95 15.88
N SER A 372 -19.51 17.97 17.14
CA SER A 372 -19.92 17.07 18.22
C SER A 372 -20.13 17.84 19.52
N GLU A 373 -21.27 17.59 20.17
CA GLU A 373 -21.62 18.23 21.44
C GLU A 373 -20.97 17.51 22.62
N HIS A 374 -20.21 18.25 23.44
CA HIS A 374 -19.55 17.71 24.63
C HIS A 374 -19.82 18.60 25.85
N PRO A 375 -20.83 18.27 26.68
CA PRO A 375 -21.25 19.10 27.83
C PRO A 375 -20.19 19.40 28.89
N ARG A 376 -19.02 18.74 28.82
CA ARG A 376 -17.86 19.01 29.69
C ARG A 376 -17.13 20.29 29.32
N TYR A 377 -17.16 20.72 28.06
CA TYR A 377 -16.38 21.87 27.58
C TYR A 377 -17.22 23.14 27.62
N THR A 378 -16.79 24.09 28.43
CA THR A 378 -17.42 25.41 28.58
C THR A 378 -16.52 26.50 28.00
N PRO A 379 -17.02 27.72 27.75
CA PRO A 379 -16.18 28.86 27.36
C PRO A 379 -14.95 29.05 28.25
N GLU A 380 -15.09 28.90 29.57
CA GLU A 380 -14.01 29.05 30.54
C GLU A 380 -12.91 27.99 30.35
N ILE A 381 -13.29 26.73 30.10
CA ILE A 381 -12.35 25.66 29.81
C ILE A 381 -11.62 25.93 28.49
N MET A 382 -12.35 26.38 27.46
CA MET A 382 -11.76 26.71 26.16
C MET A 382 -10.78 27.87 26.22
N ARG A 383 -11.09 28.91 27.01
CA ARG A 383 -10.17 30.03 27.32
C ARG A 383 -8.92 29.55 28.05
N LEU A 384 -9.06 28.65 29.03
CA LEU A 384 -7.95 28.09 29.78
C LEU A 384 -7.03 27.21 28.91
N LEU A 385 -7.61 26.45 27.97
CA LEU A 385 -6.85 25.68 26.97
C LEU A 385 -6.11 26.60 25.98
N GLY A 386 -6.73 27.68 25.50
CA GLY A 386 -6.07 28.65 24.62
C GLY A 386 -4.87 29.35 25.27
N TYR A 387 -5.00 29.80 26.51
CA TYR A 387 -3.87 30.29 27.30
C TYR A 387 -2.80 29.23 27.55
N TYR A 388 -3.17 27.95 27.71
CA TYR A 388 -2.17 26.88 27.84
C TYR A 388 -1.44 26.62 26.51
N LEU A 389 -2.13 26.73 25.38
CA LEU A 389 -1.54 26.56 24.04
C LEU A 389 -0.56 27.67 23.70
N ALA A 390 -0.81 28.91 24.13
CA ALA A 390 0.16 29.99 24.09
C ALA A 390 1.25 29.78 25.16
N GLU A 391 0.98 30.21 26.39
CA GLU A 391 1.99 30.42 27.44
C GLU A 391 2.14 29.28 28.46
N GLY A 392 1.35 28.21 28.30
CA GLY A 392 1.33 27.07 29.22
C GLY A 392 2.49 26.09 29.07
N SER A 393 2.87 25.51 30.21
CA SER A 393 3.81 24.41 30.37
C SER A 393 3.36 23.48 31.50
N ALA A 394 3.50 22.16 31.31
CA ALA A 394 3.11 21.14 32.29
C ALA A 394 4.26 20.18 32.62
N TYR A 395 4.61 20.01 33.89
CA TYR A 395 5.75 19.19 34.33
C TYR A 395 5.57 18.61 35.73
N ILE A 396 6.36 17.58 36.05
CA ILE A 396 6.44 17.04 37.41
C ILE A 396 7.54 17.80 38.16
N HIS A 397 7.24 18.33 39.34
CA HIS A 397 8.21 19.09 40.12
C HIS A 397 9.24 18.17 40.79
N ASN A 398 10.47 18.14 40.27
CA ASN A 398 11.54 17.21 40.64
C ASN A 398 11.74 16.94 42.15
N LYS A 399 11.56 17.95 43.02
CA LYS A 399 11.72 17.79 44.48
C LYS A 399 10.47 17.34 45.24
N LEU A 400 9.29 17.57 44.67
CA LEU A 400 8.00 17.32 45.34
C LEU A 400 7.24 16.14 44.71
N ASN A 401 7.67 15.69 43.53
CA ASN A 401 7.01 14.68 42.70
C ASN A 401 5.52 14.98 42.44
N GLN A 402 5.17 16.26 42.34
CA GLN A 402 3.79 16.73 42.12
C GLN A 402 3.63 17.31 40.71
N PRO A 403 2.46 17.11 40.07
CA PRO A 403 2.13 17.71 38.78
C PRO A 403 1.92 19.22 38.93
N VAL A 404 2.56 19.98 38.03
CA VAL A 404 2.54 21.44 37.95
C VAL A 404 2.07 21.85 36.57
N VAL A 405 1.15 22.80 36.53
CA VAL A 405 0.88 23.61 35.33
C VAL A 405 1.30 25.05 35.64
N SER A 406 2.03 25.65 34.72
CA SER A 406 2.55 27.02 34.81
C SER A 406 2.30 27.77 33.51
N PHE A 407 1.85 29.02 33.61
CA PHE A 407 1.67 29.96 32.50
C PHE A 407 2.62 31.13 32.70
N THR A 408 3.28 31.63 31.65
CA THR A 408 4.23 32.74 31.77
C THR A 408 3.76 33.93 30.94
N PHE A 409 3.56 35.08 31.58
CA PHE A 409 3.12 36.31 30.90
C PHE A 409 4.14 37.43 31.11
N ASN A 410 4.07 38.49 30.32
CA ASN A 410 4.78 39.73 30.63
C ASN A 410 4.20 40.38 31.90
N GLU A 411 5.03 41.08 32.68
CA GLU A 411 4.57 41.76 33.90
C GLU A 411 3.50 42.85 33.66
N ASN A 412 3.38 43.34 32.42
CA ASN A 412 2.35 44.31 32.01
C ASN A 412 1.02 43.68 31.56
N GLU A 413 0.97 42.35 31.32
CA GLU A 413 -0.22 41.62 30.84
C GLU A 413 -1.15 41.22 31.99
N ARG A 414 -1.43 42.19 32.87
CA ARG A 414 -2.11 41.98 34.15
C ARG A 414 -3.49 41.35 33.99
N GLU A 415 -4.23 41.76 32.96
CA GLU A 415 -5.58 41.27 32.65
C GLU A 415 -5.56 39.76 32.38
N TYR A 416 -4.62 39.26 31.56
CA TYR A 416 -4.48 37.83 31.26
C TYR A 416 -4.02 37.02 32.47
N ILE A 417 -3.12 37.58 33.29
CA ILE A 417 -2.65 36.96 34.54
C ILE A 417 -3.82 36.72 35.51
N ASP A 418 -4.63 37.75 35.76
CA ASP A 418 -5.75 37.66 36.71
C ASP A 418 -6.94 36.87 36.13
N GLU A 419 -7.14 36.87 34.80
CA GLU A 419 -8.09 35.98 34.14
C GLU A 419 -7.68 34.50 34.31
N VAL A 420 -6.43 34.13 33.96
CA VAL A 420 -5.95 32.75 34.10
C VAL A 420 -6.01 32.26 35.54
N LYS A 421 -5.71 33.12 36.53
CA LYS A 421 -5.89 32.79 37.96
C LYS A 421 -7.35 32.51 38.29
N THR A 422 -8.29 33.27 37.73
CA THR A 422 -9.74 33.06 37.91
C THR A 422 -10.20 31.75 37.27
N LEU A 423 -9.75 31.45 36.04
CA LEU A 423 -10.06 30.21 35.33
C LEU A 423 -9.50 28.97 36.05
N ILE A 424 -8.26 29.04 36.57
CA ILE A 424 -7.66 27.96 37.37
C ILE A 424 -8.44 27.75 38.67
N GLN A 425 -8.84 28.82 39.37
CA GLN A 425 -9.62 28.74 40.59
C GLN A 425 -11.02 28.17 40.34
N ALA A 426 -11.67 28.54 39.23
CA ALA A 426 -12.97 28.00 38.82
C ALA A 426 -12.90 26.51 38.47
N PHE A 427 -11.86 26.09 37.72
CA PHE A 427 -11.71 24.69 37.29
C PHE A 427 -11.21 23.76 38.40
N THR A 428 -10.21 24.18 39.19
CA THR A 428 -9.53 23.28 40.17
C THR A 428 -9.93 23.50 41.62
N GLY A 429 -10.66 24.59 41.94
CA GLY A 429 -10.87 25.04 43.31
C GLY A 429 -9.62 25.58 44.02
N LYS A 430 -8.46 25.67 43.35
CA LYS A 430 -7.18 26.09 43.95
C LYS A 430 -6.70 27.46 43.44
N ASN A 431 -6.19 28.27 44.37
CA ASN A 431 -5.54 29.52 44.04
C ASN A 431 -4.18 29.23 43.39
N ALA A 432 -3.93 29.81 42.21
CA ALA A 432 -2.62 29.77 41.57
C ALA A 432 -1.64 30.75 42.26
N MET A 433 -0.38 30.33 42.38
CA MET A 433 0.71 31.17 42.89
C MET A 433 1.22 32.09 41.78
N GLU A 434 1.59 33.32 42.16
CA GLU A 434 2.17 34.31 41.26
C GLU A 434 3.66 34.47 41.58
N ILE A 435 4.54 34.19 40.62
CA ILE A 435 6.00 34.15 40.81
C ILE A 435 6.64 35.16 39.85
N SER A 436 7.14 36.28 40.38
CA SER A 436 7.84 37.28 39.58
C SER A 436 9.22 36.78 39.12
N GLN A 437 9.49 36.86 37.81
CA GLN A 437 10.78 36.59 37.18
C GLN A 437 11.41 37.91 36.72
N ALA A 438 11.79 38.78 37.67
CA ALA A 438 12.28 40.14 37.42
C ALA A 438 13.41 40.24 36.37
N SER A 439 14.28 39.22 36.23
CA SER A 439 15.34 39.18 35.20
C SER A 439 14.83 38.99 33.76
N ARG A 440 13.53 38.78 33.57
CA ARG A 440 12.86 38.52 32.28
C ARG A 440 11.63 39.39 32.05
N HIS A 441 11.31 40.31 32.97
CA HIS A 441 10.06 41.11 32.95
C HIS A 441 8.79 40.23 32.83
N GLY A 442 8.82 39.05 33.45
CA GLY A 442 7.77 38.05 33.32
C GLY A 442 7.19 37.63 34.67
N ILE A 443 5.93 37.20 34.65
CA ILE A 443 5.21 36.64 35.80
C ILE A 443 4.80 35.21 35.45
N GLU A 444 5.19 34.26 36.29
CA GLU A 444 4.77 32.86 36.17
C GLU A 444 3.58 32.59 37.11
N VAL A 445 2.42 32.25 36.54
CA VAL A 445 1.24 31.79 37.26
C VAL A 445 1.33 30.26 37.38
N ARG A 446 1.51 29.73 38.58
CA ARG A 446 1.80 28.32 38.83
C ARG A 446 0.76 27.65 39.75
N VAL A 447 0.28 26.47 39.38
CA VAL A 447 -0.64 25.66 40.21
C VAL A 447 -0.22 24.19 40.26
N TYR A 448 -0.37 23.58 41.43
CA TYR A 448 -0.15 22.14 41.65
C TYR A 448 -1.48 21.39 41.51
N SER A 449 -1.79 20.90 40.32
CA SER A 449 -3.02 20.16 40.04
C SER A 449 -2.79 19.05 39.02
N ARG A 450 -3.17 17.82 39.40
CA ARG A 450 -3.17 16.67 38.49
C ARG A 450 -4.26 16.81 37.43
N GLU A 451 -5.47 17.14 37.86
CA GLU A 451 -6.64 17.31 36.98
C GLU A 451 -6.42 18.37 35.88
N LEU A 452 -5.82 19.51 36.22
CA LEU A 452 -5.48 20.53 35.21
C LEU A 452 -4.33 20.07 34.31
N MET A 453 -3.33 19.37 34.85
CA MET A 453 -2.27 18.81 34.03
C MET A 453 -2.82 17.76 33.06
N ASP A 454 -3.71 16.87 33.51
CA ASP A 454 -4.31 15.84 32.68
C ASP A 454 -5.20 16.46 31.60
N LEU A 455 -6.03 17.47 31.93
CA LEU A 455 -6.77 18.26 30.95
C LEU A 455 -5.83 18.89 29.91
N CYS A 456 -4.87 19.71 30.33
CA CYS A 456 -3.99 20.42 29.41
C CYS A 456 -3.10 19.48 28.58
N VAL A 457 -2.61 18.37 29.13
CA VAL A 457 -1.73 17.45 28.39
C VAL A 457 -2.51 16.54 27.44
N ASN A 458 -3.71 16.11 27.80
CA ASN A 458 -4.54 15.28 26.92
C ASN A 458 -5.12 16.10 25.76
N GLU A 459 -5.69 17.28 26.06
CA GLU A 459 -6.36 18.13 25.07
C GLU A 459 -5.41 18.99 24.25
N CYS A 460 -4.27 19.40 24.83
CA CYS A 460 -3.37 20.39 24.24
C CYS A 460 -1.91 19.92 24.04
N GLY A 461 -1.57 18.69 24.44
CA GLY A 461 -0.20 18.17 24.38
C GLY A 461 0.76 18.83 25.38
N LYS A 462 2.06 18.62 25.23
CA LYS A 462 3.07 19.09 26.20
C LYS A 462 4.37 19.53 25.51
N GLY A 463 4.82 20.75 25.80
CA GLY A 463 6.05 21.30 25.26
C GLY A 463 5.87 21.87 23.84
N ALA A 464 6.53 22.97 23.54
CA ALA A 464 6.17 23.89 22.44
C ALA A 464 6.07 23.27 21.03
N ALA A 465 6.79 22.18 20.74
CA ALA A 465 6.75 21.51 19.44
C ALA A 465 5.75 20.33 19.36
N GLU A 466 5.28 19.84 20.51
CA GLU A 466 4.32 18.72 20.63
C GLU A 466 2.94 19.19 21.11
N LYS A 467 2.75 20.51 21.29
CA LYS A 467 1.43 21.13 21.45
C LYS A 467 0.57 20.81 20.22
N ARG A 468 -0.68 20.44 20.44
CA ARG A 468 -1.66 20.00 19.42
C ARG A 468 -3.04 20.07 20.04
N LEU A 469 -4.11 20.12 19.26
CA LEU A 469 -5.47 19.89 19.74
C LEU A 469 -5.84 18.40 19.68
N SER A 470 -6.70 17.95 20.60
CA SER A 470 -7.36 16.63 20.55
C SER A 470 -8.46 16.60 19.49
N LYS A 471 -8.86 15.39 19.07
CA LYS A 471 -10.04 15.17 18.22
C LYS A 471 -11.29 15.84 18.82
N THR A 472 -11.52 15.63 20.12
CA THR A 472 -12.62 16.24 20.88
C THR A 472 -12.66 17.75 20.71
N VAL A 473 -11.54 18.46 20.87
CA VAL A 473 -11.49 19.93 20.72
C VAL A 473 -11.64 20.38 19.27
N MET A 474 -11.08 19.64 18.31
CA MET A 474 -11.25 19.91 16.86
C MET A 474 -12.69 19.76 16.38
N GLU A 475 -13.48 18.92 17.04
CA GLU A 475 -14.89 18.64 16.68
C GLU A 475 -15.91 19.46 17.50
N LEU A 476 -15.49 20.33 18.43
CA LEU A 476 -16.42 21.18 19.18
C LEU A 476 -17.19 22.18 18.28
N PRO A 477 -18.35 22.67 18.74
CA PRO A 477 -19.06 23.79 18.13
C PRO A 477 -18.16 25.01 17.91
N VAL A 478 -18.37 25.70 16.78
CA VAL A 478 -17.52 26.82 16.32
C VAL A 478 -17.44 27.95 17.36
N ASP A 479 -18.52 28.19 18.10
CA ASP A 479 -18.58 29.20 19.16
C ASP A 479 -17.64 28.88 20.34
N LEU A 480 -17.55 27.61 20.75
CA LEU A 480 -16.61 27.17 21.78
C LEU A 480 -15.16 27.25 21.29
N GLN A 481 -14.93 26.94 20.01
CA GLN A 481 -13.60 27.05 19.38
C GLN A 481 -13.14 28.51 19.26
N ALA A 482 -14.06 29.48 19.13
CA ALA A 482 -13.74 30.91 19.11
C ALA A 482 -13.06 31.38 20.40
N HIS A 483 -13.51 30.93 21.56
CA HIS A 483 -12.90 31.29 22.85
C HIS A 483 -11.47 30.76 23.03
N LEU A 484 -11.15 29.58 22.47
CA LEU A 484 -9.79 29.04 22.46
C LEU A 484 -8.89 29.83 21.50
N LEU A 485 -9.39 30.18 20.30
CA LEU A 485 -8.62 30.99 19.36
C LEU A 485 -8.36 32.40 19.90
N GLU A 486 -9.38 33.07 20.45
CA GLU A 486 -9.27 34.39 21.09
C GLU A 486 -8.12 34.43 22.10
N THR A 487 -8.14 33.50 23.07
CA THR A 487 -7.13 33.46 24.14
C THR A 487 -5.75 32.99 23.68
N TYR A 488 -5.68 32.10 22.68
CA TYR A 488 -4.42 31.75 22.04
C TYR A 488 -3.77 32.95 21.33
N PHE A 489 -4.55 33.75 20.59
CA PHE A 489 -4.06 34.97 19.93
C PHE A 489 -3.83 36.13 20.91
N ASN A 490 -4.43 36.13 22.11
CA ASN A 490 -4.09 37.09 23.17
C ASN A 490 -2.73 36.80 23.80
N GLY A 491 -2.32 35.53 23.91
CA GLY A 491 -0.99 35.15 24.41
C GLY A 491 0.10 35.16 23.33
N ASP A 492 0.04 34.22 22.38
CA ASP A 492 1.11 33.96 21.39
C ASP A 492 0.95 34.82 20.10
N GLY A 493 0.02 35.77 20.14
CA GLY A 493 -0.39 36.58 19.00
C GLY A 493 0.09 38.03 19.03
N SER A 494 -0.07 38.69 17.89
CA SER A 494 0.34 40.08 17.65
C SER A 494 -0.59 40.70 16.64
N VAL A 495 -1.05 41.92 16.91
CA VAL A 495 -2.04 42.64 16.10
C VAL A 495 -1.41 43.86 15.47
N TYR A 496 -1.62 44.05 14.17
CA TYR A 496 -1.12 45.22 13.44
C TYR A 496 -2.06 45.64 12.30
N THR A 497 -2.03 46.92 11.92
CA THR A 497 -2.89 47.43 10.85
C THR A 497 -2.13 47.49 9.53
N LYS A 498 -2.66 46.85 8.47
CA LYS A 498 -2.08 46.90 7.11
C LYS A 498 -3.09 47.45 6.12
N ARG A 499 -2.79 48.63 5.53
CA ARG A 499 -3.66 49.31 4.54
C ARG A 499 -5.13 49.44 4.99
N LYS A 500 -5.35 49.86 6.25
CA LYS A 500 -6.65 50.01 6.93
C LYS A 500 -7.41 48.72 7.30
N HIS A 501 -6.80 47.54 7.18
CA HIS A 501 -7.37 46.28 7.69
C HIS A 501 -6.56 45.77 8.89
N LEU A 502 -7.25 45.19 9.87
CA LEU A 502 -6.63 44.51 11.00
C LEU A 502 -5.96 43.21 10.54
N MET A 503 -4.73 42.97 10.99
CA MET A 503 -4.00 41.73 10.76
C MET A 503 -3.65 41.11 12.10
N LEU A 504 -4.08 39.87 12.32
CA LEU A 504 -3.63 39.06 13.45
C LEU A 504 -2.53 38.10 12.98
N ARG A 505 -1.51 37.94 13.81
CA ARG A 505 -0.36 37.09 13.58
C ARG A 505 0.04 36.35 14.85
N ALA A 506 0.01 35.03 14.84
CA ALA A 506 0.55 34.20 15.92
C ALA A 506 1.70 33.32 15.40
N SER A 507 2.53 32.80 16.29
CA SER A 507 3.61 31.89 15.90
C SER A 507 3.74 30.70 16.83
N THR A 508 4.01 29.52 16.30
CA THR A 508 4.21 28.30 17.08
C THR A 508 5.41 27.49 16.56
N ALA A 509 5.97 26.64 17.42
CA ALA A 509 6.98 25.64 17.06
C ALA A 509 6.36 24.27 16.70
N SER A 510 5.04 24.10 16.85
CA SER A 510 4.33 22.89 16.46
C SER A 510 3.69 23.04 15.09
N GLN A 511 4.08 22.17 14.17
CA GLN A 511 3.50 22.11 12.83
C GLN A 511 2.03 21.68 12.84
N GLN A 512 1.70 20.68 13.69
CA GLN A 512 0.34 20.17 13.82
C GLN A 512 -0.60 21.26 14.34
N LEU A 513 -0.20 21.98 15.40
CA LEU A 513 -1.00 23.07 15.95
C LEU A 513 -1.22 24.18 14.93
N ALA A 514 -0.20 24.52 14.11
CA ALA A 514 -0.35 25.54 13.09
C ALA A 514 -1.44 25.20 12.04
N TRP A 515 -1.54 23.95 11.60
CA TRP A 515 -2.63 23.54 10.70
C TRP A 515 -3.97 23.43 11.40
N GLN A 516 -4.02 22.90 12.63
CA GLN A 516 -5.26 22.84 13.42
C GLN A 516 -5.85 24.24 13.66
N LEU A 517 -5.03 25.23 14.02
CA LEU A 517 -5.46 26.63 14.16
C LEU A 517 -5.93 27.24 12.82
N GLN A 518 -5.32 26.88 11.69
CA GLN A 518 -5.78 27.28 10.36
C GLN A 518 -7.15 26.68 10.03
N GLU A 519 -7.41 25.43 10.42
CA GLU A 519 -8.70 24.76 10.24
C GLU A 519 -9.80 25.35 11.13
N LEU A 520 -9.50 25.64 12.41
CA LEU A 520 -10.44 26.32 13.31
C LEU A 520 -10.80 27.72 12.81
N LEU A 521 -9.82 28.48 12.29
CA LEU A 521 -10.08 29.77 11.65
C LEU A 521 -10.91 29.62 10.37
N ALA A 522 -10.67 28.56 9.58
CA ALA A 522 -11.47 28.26 8.39
C ALA A 522 -12.94 27.94 8.73
N ARG A 523 -13.21 27.21 9.84
CA ARG A 523 -14.56 26.96 10.38
C ARG A 523 -15.28 28.26 10.78
N GLN A 524 -14.53 29.28 11.22
CA GLN A 524 -15.05 30.63 11.49
C GLN A 524 -15.16 31.52 10.23
N GLY A 525 -14.92 30.96 9.04
CA GLY A 525 -14.97 31.70 7.79
C GLY A 525 -13.74 32.57 7.53
N HIS A 526 -12.61 32.36 8.21
CA HIS A 526 -11.36 33.10 8.02
C HIS A 526 -10.23 32.23 7.45
N TYR A 527 -9.80 32.47 6.20
CA TYR A 527 -8.65 31.76 5.65
C TYR A 527 -7.33 32.29 6.22
N ALA A 528 -6.67 31.49 7.07
CA ALA A 528 -5.35 31.79 7.60
C ALA A 528 -4.22 31.34 6.65
N THR A 529 -3.16 32.15 6.58
CA THR A 529 -1.96 31.88 5.79
C THR A 529 -0.80 31.53 6.73
N ILE A 530 -0.19 30.36 6.56
CA ILE A 530 0.95 29.90 7.35
C ILE A 530 2.25 30.09 6.56
N THR A 531 3.19 30.83 7.14
CA THR A 531 4.54 31.06 6.62
C THR A 531 5.55 30.29 7.48
N ILE A 532 6.53 29.61 6.88
CA ILE A 532 7.54 28.85 7.62
C ILE A 532 8.82 29.68 7.71
N ARG A 533 9.24 30.02 8.94
CA ARG A 533 10.58 30.52 9.22
C ARG A 533 11.46 29.34 9.58
N LYS A 534 12.33 28.93 8.65
CA LYS A 534 13.23 27.79 8.84
C LYS A 534 14.16 27.99 10.03
N GLY A 535 14.34 26.92 10.80
CA GLY A 535 15.29 26.81 11.89
C GLY A 535 16.73 26.67 11.40
N GLY A 536 17.64 26.38 12.33
CA GLY A 536 19.07 26.22 12.04
C GLY A 536 19.95 26.59 13.21
N LYS A 537 21.27 26.40 13.03
CA LYS A 537 22.27 26.86 13.98
C LYS A 537 22.24 28.39 14.09
N ASP A 538 22.29 28.89 15.32
CA ASP A 538 22.38 30.31 15.65
C ASP A 538 23.22 30.49 16.91
N VAL A 539 23.68 31.71 17.20
CA VAL A 539 24.49 32.00 18.39
C VAL A 539 23.80 33.06 19.24
N ILE A 540 23.29 32.65 20.41
CA ILE A 540 22.70 33.57 21.39
C ILE A 540 23.67 33.72 22.56
N GLN A 541 24.12 34.95 22.81
CA GLN A 541 25.02 35.31 23.93
C GLN A 541 26.28 34.41 23.99
N GLY A 542 26.87 34.09 22.84
CA GLY A 542 28.07 33.25 22.73
C GLY A 542 27.83 31.74 22.89
N ARG A 543 26.57 31.29 23.00
CA ARG A 543 26.22 29.86 23.00
C ARG A 543 25.66 29.46 21.63
N GLU A 544 26.23 28.42 21.03
CA GLU A 544 25.58 27.75 19.89
C GLU A 544 24.24 27.16 20.35
N ILE A 545 23.18 27.50 19.62
CA ILE A 545 21.85 26.91 19.76
C ILE A 545 21.39 26.40 18.39
N THR A 546 20.50 25.41 18.39
CA THR A 546 19.78 25.01 17.18
C THR A 546 18.32 25.43 17.34
N ARG A 547 17.89 26.41 16.55
CA ARG A 547 16.48 26.82 16.48
C ARG A 547 15.71 25.80 15.65
N ARG A 548 14.50 25.47 16.09
CA ARG A 548 13.53 24.69 15.29
C ARG A 548 12.83 25.59 14.27
N ASP A 549 12.13 24.98 13.31
CA ASP A 549 11.23 25.70 12.43
C ASP A 549 10.13 26.40 13.23
N GLN A 550 9.74 27.60 12.80
CA GLN A 550 8.67 28.39 13.39
C GLN A 550 7.58 28.63 12.34
N TYR A 551 6.35 28.22 12.67
CA TYR A 551 5.17 28.35 11.82
C TYR A 551 4.44 29.61 12.24
N ILE A 552 4.23 30.54 11.31
CA ILE A 552 3.67 31.85 11.59
C ILE A 552 2.36 31.99 10.84
N LEU A 553 1.26 32.06 11.58
CA LEU A 553 -0.09 32.24 11.04
C LEU A 553 -0.37 33.72 10.82
N TYR A 554 -1.09 34.04 9.75
CA TYR A 554 -1.57 35.39 9.44
C TYR A 554 -3.02 35.32 8.94
N TYR A 555 -3.93 36.08 9.54
CA TYR A 555 -5.28 36.28 9.00
C TYR A 555 -5.77 37.71 9.26
N SER A 556 -6.91 38.05 8.68
CA SER A 556 -7.60 39.32 8.91
C SER A 556 -9.08 39.01 9.14
N PRO A 557 -9.69 39.48 10.25
CA PRO A 557 -11.10 39.26 10.51
C PRO A 557 -11.99 40.13 9.61
N ASP A 558 -11.55 41.36 9.34
CA ASP A 558 -12.30 42.35 8.55
C ASP A 558 -12.43 41.98 7.07
N LYS A 559 -11.53 41.13 6.55
CA LYS A 559 -11.40 40.87 5.11
C LYS A 559 -10.60 39.62 4.80
N GLN A 560 -11.08 38.82 3.84
CA GLN A 560 -10.28 37.74 3.25
C GLN A 560 -8.98 38.27 2.62
N GLN A 561 -7.93 37.45 2.58
CA GLN A 561 -6.75 37.75 1.77
C GLN A 561 -7.18 38.08 0.33
N SER A 562 -6.60 39.12 -0.27
CA SER A 562 -7.16 39.80 -1.45
C SER A 562 -7.43 38.92 -2.67
N GLU A 563 -6.79 37.76 -2.73
CA GLU A 563 -6.87 36.80 -3.83
C GLU A 563 -7.60 35.49 -3.47
N VAL A 564 -7.97 35.28 -2.21
CA VAL A 564 -8.80 34.15 -1.76
C VAL A 564 -10.28 34.55 -1.86
N ARG A 565 -11.17 33.61 -2.17
CA ARG A 565 -12.62 33.81 -2.06
C ARG A 565 -13.24 32.72 -1.18
N LEU A 566 -14.17 33.12 -0.31
CA LEU A 566 -15.07 32.18 0.34
C LEU A 566 -16.22 31.89 -0.63
N ALA A 567 -16.41 30.62 -0.94
CA ALA A 567 -17.58 30.10 -1.64
C ALA A 567 -18.41 29.25 -0.65
N ASN A 568 -19.48 28.62 -1.12
CA ASN A 568 -20.45 27.98 -0.21
C ASN A 568 -19.90 26.67 0.38
N GLY A 569 -19.26 26.76 1.55
CA GLY A 569 -18.67 25.63 2.29
C GLY A 569 -17.17 25.39 2.06
N TYR A 570 -16.48 26.23 1.28
CA TYR A 570 -15.05 26.07 0.96
C TYR A 570 -14.40 27.40 0.54
N PHE A 571 -13.07 27.48 0.65
CA PHE A 571 -12.28 28.57 0.10
C PHE A 571 -11.69 28.22 -1.26
N LEU A 572 -11.72 29.18 -2.18
CA LEU A 572 -11.01 29.16 -3.46
C LEU A 572 -9.68 29.90 -3.29
N VAL A 573 -8.59 29.14 -3.30
CA VAL A 573 -7.23 29.61 -2.96
C VAL A 573 -6.35 29.60 -4.20
N PRO A 574 -5.70 30.72 -4.57
CA PRO A 574 -4.91 30.80 -5.80
C PRO A 574 -3.56 30.08 -5.67
N ILE A 575 -3.19 29.37 -6.73
CA ILE A 575 -1.84 28.83 -6.90
C ILE A 575 -0.84 29.99 -7.10
N LYS A 576 0.24 30.00 -6.30
CA LYS A 576 1.30 31.02 -6.37
C LYS A 576 2.49 30.58 -7.20
N GLU A 577 2.81 29.30 -7.15
CA GLU A 577 3.95 28.70 -7.83
C GLU A 577 3.64 27.21 -8.06
N ILE A 578 4.02 26.71 -9.22
CA ILE A 578 4.08 25.28 -9.53
C ILE A 578 5.54 25.03 -9.92
N SER A 579 6.17 24.08 -9.26
CA SER A 579 7.54 23.66 -9.57
C SER A 579 7.58 22.17 -9.85
N ARG A 580 8.41 21.79 -10.81
CA ARG A 580 8.63 20.41 -11.24
C ARG A 580 9.94 19.94 -10.62
N THR A 581 9.87 18.86 -9.86
CA THR A 581 11.04 18.17 -9.32
C THR A 581 11.05 16.75 -9.83
N PRO A 582 12.15 16.26 -10.42
CA PRO A 582 12.29 14.85 -10.75
C PRO A 582 12.04 14.03 -9.48
N TYR A 583 11.07 13.14 -9.57
CA TYR A 583 10.69 12.24 -8.52
C TYR A 583 10.68 10.85 -9.12
N ASP A 584 11.52 10.02 -8.55
CA ASP A 584 11.57 8.59 -8.74
C ASP A 584 11.27 8.04 -7.37
N GLY A 585 10.17 7.33 -7.27
CA GLY A 585 9.41 7.27 -6.05
C GLY A 585 8.03 6.76 -6.40
N PRO A 586 7.54 5.73 -5.71
CA PRO A 586 6.15 5.35 -5.91
C PRO A 586 5.15 6.48 -5.51
N VAL A 587 3.81 6.35 -5.67
CA VAL A 587 2.82 7.30 -5.09
C VAL A 587 1.54 6.68 -4.48
N PHE A 588 1.18 7.13 -3.27
CA PHE A 588 -0.03 6.69 -2.56
C PHE A 588 -1.32 7.41 -2.97
N ASN A 589 -2.45 6.71 -2.78
CA ASN A 589 -3.81 7.23 -2.91
C ASN A 589 -4.75 6.36 -2.02
N PHE A 590 -6.03 6.69 -1.82
CA PHE A 590 -7.00 5.83 -1.13
C PHE A 590 -8.46 6.16 -1.48
N GLU A 591 -9.33 5.15 -1.47
CA GLU A 591 -10.77 5.27 -1.64
C GLU A 591 -11.47 5.61 -0.33
N LEU A 592 -12.65 6.23 -0.44
CA LEU A 592 -13.50 6.58 0.69
C LEU A 592 -14.82 5.84 0.61
N THR A 593 -15.51 5.71 1.75
CA THR A 593 -16.92 5.30 1.77
C THR A 593 -17.85 6.36 1.17
N THR A 594 -17.40 7.61 1.01
CA THR A 594 -18.17 8.71 0.40
C THR A 594 -17.77 8.94 -1.07
N ALA A 595 -18.78 8.99 -1.94
CA ALA A 595 -18.60 9.50 -3.30
C ALA A 595 -18.26 11.00 -3.23
N PRO A 596 -17.32 11.51 -4.06
CA PRO A 596 -16.80 10.87 -5.27
C PRO A 596 -15.52 10.02 -5.09
N ASN A 597 -15.05 9.71 -3.87
CA ASN A 597 -13.66 9.31 -3.56
C ASN A 597 -12.67 10.46 -3.77
N ALA A 598 -12.89 11.54 -3.02
CA ALA A 598 -11.99 12.68 -2.96
C ALA A 598 -11.74 13.09 -1.52
N TYR A 599 -10.47 13.38 -1.20
CA TYR A 599 -9.96 13.57 0.16
C TYR A 599 -9.08 14.82 0.26
N VAL A 600 -8.65 15.16 1.47
CA VAL A 600 -7.88 16.38 1.75
C VAL A 600 -6.40 16.09 1.98
N THR A 601 -5.54 16.59 1.07
CA THR A 601 -4.07 16.63 1.24
C THR A 601 -3.59 18.06 1.47
N ARG A 602 -2.81 18.28 2.54
CA ARG A 602 -2.37 19.62 3.03
C ARG A 602 -3.45 20.73 3.09
N GLY A 603 -4.72 20.36 3.14
CA GLY A 603 -5.86 21.29 3.15
C GLY A 603 -6.56 21.48 1.79
N PHE A 604 -6.17 20.76 0.74
CA PHE A 604 -6.80 20.84 -0.59
C PHE A 604 -7.48 19.54 -0.99
N ALA A 605 -8.63 19.66 -1.64
CA ALA A 605 -9.41 18.53 -2.16
C ALA A 605 -8.77 17.93 -3.43
N VAL A 606 -8.52 16.63 -3.41
CA VAL A 606 -7.95 15.84 -4.52
C VAL A 606 -8.71 14.52 -4.69
N HIS A 607 -8.61 13.86 -5.85
CA HIS A 607 -9.44 12.70 -6.22
C HIS A 607 -8.61 11.49 -6.69
N ASN A 608 -9.26 10.34 -6.74
CA ASN A 608 -8.66 9.09 -7.20
C ASN A 608 -8.51 9.06 -8.74
N CYS A 609 -7.58 8.23 -9.24
CA CYS A 609 -7.34 8.05 -10.68
C CYS A 609 -7.78 6.63 -11.10
N THR A 610 -8.43 6.49 -12.26
CA THR A 610 -8.99 5.22 -12.80
C THR A 610 -8.83 5.12 -14.32
N ALA A 611 -8.68 3.90 -14.84
CA ALA A 611 -8.53 3.52 -16.26
C ALA A 611 -9.04 2.08 -16.47
N PRO A 612 -9.38 1.59 -17.70
CA PRO A 612 -10.40 0.52 -17.90
C PRO A 612 -9.93 -0.96 -18.06
N ILE A 613 -10.89 -1.83 -18.47
CA ILE A 613 -11.03 -3.29 -18.27
C ILE A 613 -11.14 -4.09 -19.59
N TYR A 614 -10.70 -5.35 -19.64
CA TYR A 614 -10.86 -6.26 -20.81
C TYR A 614 -11.43 -7.66 -20.48
N SER A 615 -11.94 -8.36 -21.51
CA SER A 615 -12.89 -9.49 -21.39
C SER A 615 -12.43 -10.85 -21.94
N SER A 616 -11.13 -11.13 -22.01
CA SER A 616 -10.57 -12.39 -22.57
C SER A 616 -9.64 -13.14 -21.60
N ASN A 617 -9.44 -14.45 -21.77
CA ASN A 617 -8.68 -15.31 -20.85
C ASN A 617 -7.16 -15.30 -21.13
N SER A 618 -6.35 -15.45 -20.09
CA SER A 618 -4.87 -15.50 -20.18
C SER A 618 -4.28 -16.68 -19.41
N LEU A 619 -3.06 -17.11 -19.76
CA LEU A 619 -2.39 -18.26 -19.16
C LEU A 619 -1.08 -17.83 -18.48
N HIS A 620 -0.87 -18.21 -17.23
CA HIS A 620 0.40 -18.13 -16.53
C HIS A 620 0.88 -19.54 -16.18
N SER A 621 2.09 -19.90 -16.61
CA SER A 621 2.64 -21.25 -16.48
C SER A 621 4.13 -21.21 -16.12
N ALA A 622 4.42 -20.76 -14.90
CA ALA A 622 5.77 -20.68 -14.34
C ALA A 622 6.36 -22.04 -13.94
N VAL A 623 7.69 -22.15 -14.04
CA VAL A 623 8.48 -23.24 -13.45
C VAL A 623 9.56 -22.68 -12.55
N VAL A 624 9.66 -23.20 -11.31
CA VAL A 624 10.67 -22.78 -10.33
C VAL A 624 11.47 -24.00 -9.86
N GLU A 625 12.77 -24.01 -10.13
CA GLU A 625 13.74 -25.03 -9.70
C GLU A 625 14.68 -24.45 -8.65
N ILE A 626 14.81 -25.09 -7.48
CA ILE A 626 15.70 -24.63 -6.40
C ILE A 626 16.61 -25.77 -5.93
N VAL A 627 17.91 -25.53 -5.85
CA VAL A 627 18.90 -26.45 -5.28
C VAL A 627 19.48 -25.81 -4.02
N VAL A 628 19.36 -26.47 -2.88
CA VAL A 628 19.95 -26.03 -1.60
C VAL A 628 20.98 -27.06 -1.16
N LYS A 629 22.27 -26.74 -1.31
CA LYS A 629 23.40 -27.62 -0.98
C LYS A 629 23.64 -27.71 0.53
N GLU A 630 24.66 -28.48 0.93
CA GLU A 630 24.86 -28.88 2.33
C GLU A 630 24.96 -27.68 3.29
N ASN A 631 24.20 -27.70 4.39
CA ASN A 631 24.02 -26.63 5.37
C ASN A 631 23.43 -25.30 4.82
N GLY A 632 23.01 -25.23 3.56
CA GLY A 632 22.40 -24.02 2.98
C GLY A 632 20.94 -23.82 3.40
N ARG A 633 20.40 -22.59 3.27
CA ARG A 633 19.00 -22.27 3.57
C ARG A 633 18.37 -21.35 2.52
N CYS A 634 17.20 -21.70 2.01
CA CYS A 634 16.45 -20.88 1.05
C CYS A 634 15.01 -20.65 1.53
N ARG A 635 14.58 -19.37 1.55
CA ARG A 635 13.18 -18.98 1.73
C ARG A 635 12.66 -18.37 0.44
N TYR A 636 11.60 -18.94 -0.13
CA TYR A 636 10.95 -18.43 -1.33
C TYR A 636 9.53 -17.97 -1.00
N THR A 637 9.31 -16.66 -1.04
CA THR A 637 8.02 -16.04 -0.77
C THR A 637 7.33 -15.65 -2.08
N THR A 638 6.01 -15.82 -2.14
CA THR A 638 5.19 -15.43 -3.29
C THR A 638 3.83 -14.96 -2.81
N ILE A 639 3.42 -13.75 -3.16
CA ILE A 639 2.07 -13.24 -2.93
C ILE A 639 1.47 -12.95 -4.31
N GLN A 640 0.52 -13.76 -4.75
CA GLN A 640 -0.11 -13.63 -6.06
C GLN A 640 -1.54 -13.12 -5.92
N ASN A 641 -1.87 -12.09 -6.69
CA ASN A 641 -3.24 -11.65 -6.91
C ASN A 641 -3.49 -11.46 -8.41
N TRP A 642 -4.12 -12.44 -9.05
CA TRP A 642 -4.40 -12.42 -10.49
C TRP A 642 -5.84 -11.98 -10.81
N SER A 643 -6.06 -11.45 -12.02
CA SER A 643 -7.41 -11.23 -12.53
C SER A 643 -8.20 -12.53 -12.70
N ASN A 644 -9.53 -12.47 -12.57
CA ASN A 644 -10.44 -13.63 -12.52
C ASN A 644 -10.62 -14.39 -13.87
N ASN A 645 -9.76 -14.12 -14.84
CA ASN A 645 -9.68 -14.68 -16.19
C ASN A 645 -8.33 -15.40 -16.45
N VAL A 646 -7.44 -15.46 -15.45
CA VAL A 646 -6.11 -16.08 -15.55
C VAL A 646 -6.15 -17.55 -15.09
N TYR A 647 -5.53 -18.44 -15.87
CA TYR A 647 -5.16 -19.79 -15.44
C TYR A 647 -3.73 -19.78 -14.88
N ASN A 648 -3.56 -20.17 -13.62
CA ASN A 648 -2.30 -20.13 -12.87
C ASN A 648 -1.76 -21.55 -12.65
N LEU A 649 -0.96 -22.06 -13.59
CA LEU A 649 -0.55 -23.47 -13.70
C LEU A 649 0.94 -23.65 -13.43
N VAL A 650 1.33 -23.66 -12.15
CA VAL A 650 2.72 -23.45 -11.73
C VAL A 650 3.36 -24.71 -11.14
N THR A 651 4.55 -25.06 -11.64
CA THR A 651 5.35 -26.17 -11.10
C THR A 651 6.57 -25.63 -10.34
N LYS A 652 6.51 -25.59 -9.00
CA LYS A 652 7.68 -25.24 -8.15
C LYS A 652 8.25 -26.51 -7.49
N ARG A 653 9.57 -26.70 -7.50
CA ARG A 653 10.24 -27.84 -6.84
C ARG A 653 11.66 -27.50 -6.42
N ALA A 654 11.98 -27.88 -5.19
CA ALA A 654 13.30 -27.74 -4.59
C ALA A 654 13.94 -29.11 -4.29
N VAL A 655 15.26 -29.16 -4.25
CA VAL A 655 16.06 -30.25 -3.69
C VAL A 655 16.90 -29.68 -2.55
N ALA A 656 16.78 -30.27 -1.36
CA ALA A 656 17.57 -29.92 -0.18
C ALA A 656 18.55 -31.05 0.16
N HIS A 657 19.84 -30.73 0.19
CA HIS A 657 20.92 -31.65 0.53
C HIS A 657 21.15 -31.69 2.06
N LYS A 658 22.30 -32.22 2.49
CA LYS A 658 22.55 -32.57 3.90
C LYS A 658 22.47 -31.33 4.82
N ASN A 659 21.71 -31.41 5.89
CA ASN A 659 21.38 -30.29 6.80
C ASN A 659 20.81 -29.03 6.12
N ALA A 660 20.38 -29.10 4.86
CA ALA A 660 19.86 -27.96 4.13
C ALA A 660 18.40 -27.67 4.50
N ALA A 661 18.00 -26.40 4.49
CA ALA A 661 16.63 -25.98 4.78
C ALA A 661 15.97 -25.28 3.57
N MET A 662 14.76 -25.70 3.21
CA MET A 662 13.97 -25.08 2.15
C MET A 662 12.58 -24.69 2.67
N GLU A 663 12.19 -23.42 2.50
CA GLU A 663 10.95 -22.85 3.01
C GLU A 663 10.15 -22.20 1.87
N TRP A 664 8.97 -22.75 1.56
CA TRP A 664 8.01 -22.13 0.62
C TRP A 664 6.94 -21.36 1.40
N VAL A 665 6.72 -20.10 1.04
CA VAL A 665 5.73 -19.20 1.65
C VAL A 665 4.85 -18.61 0.54
N ASP A 666 3.65 -19.14 0.33
CA ASP A 666 2.88 -18.92 -0.92
C ASP A 666 1.42 -18.50 -0.62
N GLY A 667 1.05 -17.27 -0.99
CA GLY A 667 -0.32 -16.74 -0.93
C GLY A 667 -0.97 -16.72 -2.32
N ASN A 668 -2.09 -17.43 -2.48
CA ASN A 668 -2.82 -17.57 -3.74
C ASN A 668 -4.16 -16.84 -3.65
N LEU A 669 -4.28 -15.70 -4.33
CA LEU A 669 -5.49 -14.89 -4.39
C LEU A 669 -5.82 -14.55 -5.86
N GLY A 670 -7.09 -14.29 -6.15
CA GLY A 670 -7.55 -14.07 -7.52
C GLY A 670 -7.37 -15.31 -8.41
N SER A 671 -7.21 -15.10 -9.73
CA SER A 671 -7.22 -16.12 -10.79
C SER A 671 -8.55 -16.85 -10.97
N LEU A 672 -8.81 -17.35 -12.19
CA LEU A 672 -9.95 -18.23 -12.46
C LEU A 672 -9.69 -19.62 -11.88
N ILE A 673 -8.50 -20.16 -12.15
CA ILE A 673 -8.05 -21.48 -11.71
C ILE A 673 -6.59 -21.40 -11.31
N THR A 674 -6.24 -21.90 -10.12
CA THR A 674 -4.86 -22.26 -9.77
C THR A 674 -4.71 -23.77 -9.69
N MET A 675 -3.61 -24.28 -10.26
CA MET A 675 -3.08 -25.61 -9.95
C MET A 675 -1.60 -25.46 -9.60
N LYS A 676 -1.27 -25.51 -8.30
CA LYS A 676 0.08 -25.24 -7.79
C LYS A 676 0.42 -26.13 -6.59
N TYR A 677 1.53 -26.86 -6.68
CA TYR A 677 1.97 -27.77 -5.62
C TYR A 677 3.49 -27.64 -5.41
N PRO A 678 3.96 -26.63 -4.65
CA PRO A 678 5.37 -26.48 -4.34
C PRO A 678 5.92 -27.73 -3.66
N ALA A 679 7.06 -28.21 -4.15
CA ALA A 679 7.62 -29.48 -3.76
C ALA A 679 9.01 -29.34 -3.14
N VAL A 680 9.35 -30.18 -2.15
CA VAL A 680 10.70 -30.29 -1.59
C VAL A 680 11.14 -31.76 -1.59
N ILE A 681 12.27 -32.04 -2.23
CA ILE A 681 12.95 -33.34 -2.16
C ILE A 681 14.06 -33.22 -1.12
N LEU A 682 13.91 -33.91 0.01
CA LEU A 682 14.87 -33.96 1.10
C LEU A 682 15.87 -35.08 0.81
N ALA A 683 16.90 -34.74 0.05
CA ALA A 683 17.85 -35.65 -0.56
C ALA A 683 19.08 -35.97 0.33
N GLY A 684 19.39 -35.12 1.31
CA GLY A 684 20.50 -35.32 2.24
C GLY A 684 20.04 -35.56 3.68
N GLU A 685 20.90 -36.21 4.46
CA GLU A 685 20.68 -36.45 5.89
C GLU A 685 20.45 -35.13 6.64
N GLY A 686 19.50 -35.08 7.58
CA GLY A 686 19.24 -33.87 8.37
C GLY A 686 18.56 -32.72 7.63
N ALA A 687 18.23 -32.88 6.34
CA ALA A 687 17.53 -31.85 5.56
C ALA A 687 16.15 -31.51 6.14
N HIS A 688 15.76 -30.24 6.02
CA HIS A 688 14.49 -29.69 6.44
C HIS A 688 13.70 -29.10 5.27
N GLY A 689 12.38 -29.33 5.24
CA GLY A 689 11.49 -28.78 4.22
C GLY A 689 10.18 -28.26 4.81
N GLU A 690 9.87 -27.00 4.53
CA GLU A 690 8.64 -26.35 4.94
C GLU A 690 7.82 -25.87 3.72
N VAL A 691 6.51 -26.07 3.78
CA VAL A 691 5.54 -25.51 2.82
C VAL A 691 4.40 -24.85 3.60
N LEU A 692 4.36 -23.53 3.60
CA LEU A 692 3.29 -22.72 4.14
C LEU A 692 2.51 -22.10 2.98
N SER A 693 1.28 -22.54 2.77
CA SER A 693 0.45 -22.14 1.62
C SER A 693 -0.94 -21.69 2.05
N ILE A 694 -1.35 -20.51 1.57
CA ILE A 694 -2.72 -20.01 1.71
C ILE A 694 -3.38 -19.90 0.33
N ALA A 695 -4.64 -20.30 0.25
CA ALA A 695 -5.47 -20.15 -0.94
C ALA A 695 -6.85 -19.57 -0.61
N PHE A 696 -7.23 -18.49 -1.29
CA PHE A 696 -8.56 -17.88 -1.19
C PHE A 696 -9.32 -18.14 -2.50
N ALA A 697 -10.50 -18.77 -2.41
CA ALA A 697 -11.38 -19.02 -3.54
C ALA A 697 -12.71 -18.27 -3.40
N GLY A 698 -12.93 -17.27 -4.25
CA GLY A 698 -14.20 -16.56 -4.40
C GLY A 698 -15.09 -17.10 -5.53
N LYS A 699 -16.13 -16.34 -5.86
CA LYS A 699 -17.16 -16.71 -6.85
C LYS A 699 -16.60 -17.17 -8.20
N GLY A 700 -16.89 -18.43 -8.55
CA GLY A 700 -16.50 -19.04 -9.82
C GLY A 700 -15.03 -19.42 -9.94
N GLN A 701 -14.23 -19.25 -8.87
CA GLN A 701 -12.82 -19.62 -8.86
C GLN A 701 -12.61 -21.06 -8.34
N HIS A 702 -11.56 -21.72 -8.82
CA HIS A 702 -11.10 -23.00 -8.28
C HIS A 702 -9.60 -23.00 -7.99
N GLN A 703 -9.24 -22.93 -6.71
CA GLN A 703 -7.84 -22.93 -6.24
C GLN A 703 -7.44 -24.33 -5.77
N ASP A 704 -6.83 -25.14 -6.64
CA ASP A 704 -6.27 -26.45 -6.28
C ASP A 704 -4.78 -26.29 -5.93
N ALA A 705 -4.53 -25.98 -4.66
CA ALA A 705 -3.22 -25.66 -4.09
C ALA A 705 -2.75 -26.77 -3.13
N GLY A 706 -1.50 -26.71 -2.66
CA GLY A 706 -1.02 -27.63 -1.64
C GLY A 706 0.50 -27.71 -1.59
N GLY A 707 1.04 -28.86 -1.21
CA GLY A 707 2.48 -29.04 -1.04
C GLY A 707 2.92 -30.50 -1.15
N LYS A 708 4.15 -30.74 -1.59
CA LYS A 708 4.69 -32.10 -1.71
C LYS A 708 6.06 -32.20 -1.04
N ILE A 709 6.26 -33.14 -0.13
CA ILE A 709 7.55 -33.38 0.49
C ILE A 709 7.94 -34.85 0.34
N THR A 710 9.15 -35.08 -0.16
CA THR A 710 9.70 -36.42 -0.37
C THR A 710 10.98 -36.58 0.44
N HIS A 711 10.92 -37.40 1.49
CA HIS A 711 12.06 -37.79 2.31
C HIS A 711 12.80 -38.95 1.63
N LEU A 712 14.03 -38.68 1.18
CA LEU A 712 14.94 -39.68 0.58
C LEU A 712 16.07 -40.10 1.51
N ALA A 713 16.30 -39.37 2.60
CA ALA A 713 17.43 -39.54 3.52
C ALA A 713 16.99 -39.60 4.99
N PRO A 714 17.77 -40.25 5.88
CA PRO A 714 17.46 -40.35 7.30
C PRO A 714 17.62 -39.01 8.02
N ASN A 715 17.12 -38.94 9.26
CA ASN A 715 17.17 -37.76 10.14
C ASN A 715 16.52 -36.49 9.55
N THR A 716 15.77 -36.60 8.44
CA THR A 716 15.13 -35.47 7.76
C THR A 716 13.85 -35.04 8.47
N SER A 717 13.51 -33.75 8.37
CA SER A 717 12.32 -33.18 9.01
C SER A 717 11.48 -32.34 8.05
N SER A 718 10.17 -32.25 8.28
CA SER A 718 9.30 -31.46 7.41
C SER A 718 8.02 -30.96 8.06
N GLN A 719 7.50 -29.88 7.48
CA GLN A 719 6.22 -29.28 7.87
C GLN A 719 5.46 -28.80 6.64
N ILE A 720 4.20 -29.20 6.50
CA ILE A 720 3.27 -28.63 5.52
C ILE A 720 2.14 -28.00 6.30
N ILE A 721 1.94 -26.70 6.15
CA ILE A 721 0.77 -25.97 6.64
C ILE A 721 0.04 -25.47 5.39
N SER A 722 -1.19 -25.94 5.17
CA SER A 722 -2.07 -25.35 4.17
C SER A 722 -3.29 -24.77 4.84
N LYS A 723 -3.67 -23.56 4.44
CA LYS A 723 -4.89 -22.89 4.85
C LYS A 723 -5.72 -22.51 3.64
N SER A 724 -6.95 -23.02 3.56
CA SER A 724 -7.91 -22.70 2.50
C SER A 724 -9.04 -21.83 3.04
N ILE A 725 -9.44 -20.84 2.27
CA ILE A 725 -10.62 -19.99 2.52
C ILE A 725 -11.52 -20.10 1.29
N SER A 726 -12.83 -20.27 1.48
CA SER A 726 -13.80 -20.36 0.37
C SER A 726 -15.04 -19.52 0.64
N LYS A 727 -15.40 -18.71 -0.36
CA LYS A 727 -16.51 -17.75 -0.35
C LYS A 727 -17.31 -17.78 -1.67
N ASP A 728 -18.61 -17.46 -1.60
CA ASP A 728 -19.52 -17.19 -2.72
C ASP A 728 -19.61 -18.35 -3.73
N GLY A 729 -19.66 -19.59 -3.23
CA GLY A 729 -19.63 -20.81 -4.03
C GLY A 729 -18.24 -21.13 -4.62
N GLY A 730 -17.20 -20.41 -4.19
CA GLY A 730 -15.82 -20.67 -4.54
C GLY A 730 -15.32 -22.02 -4.04
N ARG A 731 -14.34 -22.59 -4.74
CA ARG A 731 -13.76 -23.89 -4.39
C ARG A 731 -12.26 -23.78 -4.13
N ALA A 732 -11.85 -24.00 -2.89
CA ALA A 732 -10.45 -24.26 -2.57
C ALA A 732 -10.22 -25.76 -2.37
N SER A 733 -9.11 -26.30 -2.86
CA SER A 733 -8.70 -27.68 -2.60
C SER A 733 -7.28 -27.68 -2.07
N TYR A 734 -7.03 -28.36 -0.95
CA TYR A 734 -5.68 -28.82 -0.59
C TYR A 734 -5.39 -30.14 -1.30
N ARG A 735 -4.22 -30.25 -1.91
CA ARG A 735 -3.69 -31.51 -2.48
C ARG A 735 -2.24 -31.71 -2.06
N GLY A 736 -2.03 -32.70 -1.21
CA GLY A 736 -0.74 -32.98 -0.59
C GLY A 736 -0.12 -34.31 -1.03
N LEU A 737 1.21 -34.37 -1.04
CA LEU A 737 1.94 -35.65 -1.04
C LEU A 737 3.07 -35.61 -0.01
N LEU A 738 2.98 -36.46 1.02
CA LEU A 738 4.12 -36.79 1.89
C LEU A 738 4.61 -38.19 1.50
N LYS A 739 5.84 -38.28 0.97
CA LYS A 739 6.47 -39.56 0.63
C LYS A 739 7.72 -39.77 1.47
N ILE A 740 7.85 -40.93 2.09
CA ILE A 740 9.00 -41.32 2.91
C ILE A 740 9.49 -42.67 2.39
N VAL A 741 10.64 -42.69 1.71
CA VAL A 741 11.14 -43.90 1.05
C VAL A 741 11.81 -44.85 2.05
N LYS A 742 11.88 -46.12 1.70
CA LYS A 742 12.56 -47.15 2.49
C LYS A 742 14.02 -46.78 2.75
N GLY A 743 14.39 -46.71 4.03
CA GLY A 743 15.73 -46.33 4.50
C GLY A 743 15.86 -44.87 4.95
N ALA A 744 14.84 -44.04 4.76
CA ALA A 744 14.73 -42.73 5.42
C ALA A 744 14.21 -42.92 6.86
N ASP A 745 15.09 -43.35 7.76
CA ASP A 745 14.78 -43.58 9.18
C ASP A 745 15.00 -42.32 10.05
N ASN A 746 14.35 -42.30 11.23
CA ASN A 746 14.28 -41.15 12.16
C ASN A 746 13.71 -39.87 11.52
N VAL A 747 12.71 -40.04 10.63
CA VAL A 747 12.02 -38.93 9.98
C VAL A 747 10.97 -38.32 10.91
N LYS A 748 10.85 -36.98 10.88
CA LYS A 748 9.79 -36.23 11.57
C LYS A 748 9.01 -35.37 10.59
N SER A 749 7.70 -35.59 10.46
CA SER A 749 6.86 -34.81 9.54
C SER A 749 5.55 -34.38 10.21
N ASN A 750 5.06 -33.18 9.90
CA ASN A 750 3.71 -32.76 10.24
C ASN A 750 3.00 -32.13 9.04
N VAL A 751 1.75 -32.51 8.81
CA VAL A 751 0.91 -31.98 7.72
C VAL A 751 -0.39 -31.45 8.31
N VAL A 752 -0.52 -30.13 8.40
CA VAL A 752 -1.72 -29.43 8.90
C VAL A 752 -2.47 -28.84 7.71
N CYS A 753 -3.77 -29.15 7.61
CA CYS A 753 -4.64 -28.66 6.55
C CYS A 753 -5.88 -28.03 7.18
N ASP A 754 -5.90 -26.71 7.31
CA ASP A 754 -7.06 -26.01 7.82
C ASP A 754 -7.89 -25.45 6.67
N ALA A 755 -9.20 -25.61 6.74
CA ALA A 755 -10.15 -24.99 5.83
C ALA A 755 -11.13 -24.10 6.61
N LEU A 756 -11.41 -22.93 6.05
CA LEU A 756 -12.41 -21.99 6.54
C LEU A 756 -13.47 -21.76 5.46
N LEU A 757 -14.68 -22.24 5.73
CA LEU A 757 -15.85 -22.00 4.88
C LEU A 757 -16.63 -20.80 5.42
N LEU A 758 -16.83 -19.79 4.57
CA LEU A 758 -17.51 -18.55 4.93
C LEU A 758 -19.02 -18.60 4.66
N ASP A 759 -19.49 -19.54 3.83
CA ASP A 759 -20.90 -19.71 3.48
C ASP A 759 -21.27 -21.20 3.27
N ALA A 760 -22.52 -21.46 2.89
CA ALA A 760 -23.07 -22.81 2.73
C ALA A 760 -22.91 -23.41 1.32
N GLU A 761 -22.67 -22.61 0.28
CA GLU A 761 -22.48 -23.04 -1.11
C GLU A 761 -21.01 -23.35 -1.42
N SER A 762 -20.10 -22.64 -0.75
CA SER A 762 -18.66 -22.78 -0.83
C SER A 762 -18.16 -24.16 -0.41
N ARG A 763 -17.09 -24.60 -1.05
CA ARG A 763 -16.55 -25.94 -0.91
C ARG A 763 -15.05 -25.91 -0.68
N SER A 764 -14.59 -26.56 0.39
CA SER A 764 -13.19 -26.93 0.54
C SER A 764 -13.02 -28.45 0.53
N ASP A 765 -12.09 -28.93 -0.29
CA ASP A 765 -11.70 -30.35 -0.32
C ASP A 765 -10.27 -30.52 0.21
N THR A 766 -10.00 -31.62 0.90
CA THR A 766 -8.65 -31.97 1.38
C THR A 766 -8.27 -33.35 0.82
N TYR A 767 -7.23 -33.39 -0.02
CA TYR A 767 -6.72 -34.59 -0.68
C TYR A 767 -5.29 -34.91 -0.22
N PRO A 768 -5.09 -35.44 1.00
CA PRO A 768 -3.77 -35.83 1.50
C PRO A 768 -3.39 -37.21 0.94
N TYR A 769 -2.16 -37.33 0.42
CA TYR A 769 -1.56 -38.61 0.08
C TYR A 769 -0.31 -38.82 0.93
N ILE A 770 -0.26 -39.92 1.68
CA ILE A 770 0.88 -40.28 2.52
C ILE A 770 1.37 -41.66 2.12
N GLU A 771 2.62 -41.74 1.68
CA GLU A 771 3.31 -42.97 1.31
C GLU A 771 4.51 -43.13 2.25
N CYS A 772 4.51 -44.17 3.09
CA CYS A 772 5.57 -44.42 4.08
C CYS A 772 6.11 -45.85 3.94
N ASP A 773 7.30 -45.97 3.36
CA ASP A 773 8.01 -47.23 3.12
C ASP A 773 9.14 -47.49 4.16
N ALA A 774 9.37 -46.54 5.08
CA ALA A 774 10.33 -46.63 6.19
C ALA A 774 9.68 -47.10 7.49
N GLN A 775 10.48 -47.60 8.45
CA GLN A 775 9.96 -48.17 9.70
C GLN A 775 10.09 -47.22 10.90
N ASN A 776 11.16 -46.43 10.98
CA ASN A 776 11.39 -45.52 12.09
C ASN A 776 10.97 -44.08 11.72
N VAL A 777 9.67 -43.80 11.79
CA VAL A 777 9.09 -42.51 11.37
C VAL A 777 8.12 -41.98 12.42
N THR A 778 8.21 -40.69 12.73
CA THR A 778 7.16 -39.94 13.44
C THR A 778 6.48 -39.01 12.43
N MET A 779 5.22 -39.27 12.10
CA MET A 779 4.46 -38.39 11.21
C MET A 779 3.06 -38.09 11.76
N GLY A 780 2.66 -36.83 11.67
CA GLY A 780 1.31 -36.36 11.96
C GLY A 780 0.63 -35.84 10.70
N HIS A 781 -0.68 -36.09 10.57
CA HIS A 781 -1.53 -35.35 9.67
C HIS A 781 -2.80 -34.93 10.40
N GLU A 782 -3.08 -33.63 10.37
CA GLU A 782 -4.28 -33.02 10.88
C GLU A 782 -5.00 -32.31 9.72
N ALA A 783 -6.32 -32.49 9.65
CA ALA A 783 -7.17 -31.77 8.72
C ALA A 783 -8.37 -31.22 9.50
N SER A 784 -8.49 -29.89 9.55
CA SER A 784 -9.58 -29.20 10.21
C SER A 784 -10.45 -28.50 9.16
N VAL A 785 -11.77 -28.63 9.26
CA VAL A 785 -12.71 -27.84 8.46
C VAL A 785 -13.58 -27.06 9.43
N SER A 786 -13.30 -25.77 9.52
CA SER A 786 -14.08 -24.81 10.29
C SER A 786 -15.11 -24.15 9.39
N LYS A 787 -16.35 -24.09 9.85
CA LYS A 787 -17.30 -23.08 9.40
C LYS A 787 -17.24 -21.93 10.39
N ILE A 788 -17.43 -20.70 9.91
CA ILE A 788 -17.71 -19.59 10.81
C ILE A 788 -19.05 -19.90 11.52
N GLY A 789 -19.02 -20.05 12.84
CA GLY A 789 -20.20 -20.39 13.61
C GLY A 789 -21.08 -19.16 13.86
N GLU A 790 -22.40 -19.32 13.78
CA GLU A 790 -23.36 -18.28 14.13
C GLU A 790 -23.09 -17.71 15.53
N ASP A 791 -22.71 -18.56 16.51
CA ASP A 791 -22.30 -18.14 17.85
C ASP A 791 -21.04 -17.25 17.87
N GLN A 792 -20.09 -17.48 16.95
CA GLN A 792 -18.85 -16.68 16.87
C GLN A 792 -19.12 -15.31 16.25
N LEU A 793 -19.89 -15.28 15.16
CA LEU A 793 -20.37 -14.02 14.56
C LEU A 793 -21.23 -13.26 15.55
N PHE A 794 -22.26 -13.90 16.12
CA PHE A 794 -23.13 -13.29 17.13
C PHE A 794 -22.33 -12.77 18.34
N TYR A 795 -21.31 -13.51 18.81
CA TYR A 795 -20.44 -13.02 19.88
C TYR A 795 -19.69 -11.74 19.46
N LEU A 796 -19.02 -11.74 18.31
CA LEU A 796 -18.27 -10.57 17.82
C LEU A 796 -19.19 -9.37 17.52
N MET A 797 -20.35 -9.62 16.90
CA MET A 797 -21.38 -8.62 16.63
C MET A 797 -22.02 -8.08 17.91
N SER A 798 -22.21 -8.90 18.94
CA SER A 798 -22.65 -8.45 20.28
C SER A 798 -21.62 -7.55 20.98
N ARG A 799 -20.36 -7.53 20.50
CA ARG A 799 -19.32 -6.57 20.93
C ARG A 799 -19.26 -5.31 20.06
N GLY A 800 -20.15 -5.17 19.08
CA GLY A 800 -20.30 -3.98 18.26
C GLY A 800 -19.56 -4.01 16.92
N LEU A 801 -19.01 -5.15 16.50
CA LEU A 801 -18.48 -5.32 15.14
C LEU A 801 -19.62 -5.58 14.15
N SER A 802 -19.47 -5.11 12.91
CA SER A 802 -20.31 -5.59 11.79
C SER A 802 -19.99 -7.03 11.44
N GLU A 803 -20.87 -7.67 10.67
CA GLU A 803 -20.66 -9.05 10.21
C GLU A 803 -19.42 -9.18 9.32
N ASP A 804 -19.15 -8.20 8.44
CA ASP A 804 -17.94 -8.16 7.62
C ASP A 804 -16.67 -7.93 8.46
N GLU A 805 -16.70 -7.06 9.49
CA GLU A 805 -15.59 -6.88 10.42
C GLU A 805 -15.32 -8.15 11.25
N ALA A 806 -16.39 -8.85 11.67
CA ALA A 806 -16.29 -10.11 12.40
C ALA A 806 -15.70 -11.21 11.52
N ASN A 807 -16.18 -11.34 10.28
CA ASN A 807 -15.63 -12.25 9.27
C ASN A 807 -14.14 -11.94 8.99
N ALA A 808 -13.79 -10.68 8.74
CA ALA A 808 -12.41 -10.25 8.52
C ALA A 808 -11.52 -10.52 9.74
N MET A 809 -11.99 -10.31 10.97
CA MET A 809 -11.24 -10.62 12.18
C MET A 809 -10.99 -12.13 12.35
N ILE A 810 -11.99 -12.98 12.06
CA ILE A 810 -11.84 -14.44 12.10
C ILE A 810 -10.84 -14.90 11.04
N VAL A 811 -10.97 -14.40 9.80
CA VAL A 811 -10.07 -14.74 8.69
C VAL A 811 -8.64 -14.25 8.97
N ASN A 812 -8.46 -13.03 9.50
CA ASN A 812 -7.15 -12.50 9.88
C ASN A 812 -6.48 -13.34 10.99
N GLY A 813 -7.26 -13.79 11.99
CA GLY A 813 -6.76 -14.74 13.00
C GLY A 813 -6.41 -16.11 12.41
N PHE A 814 -7.14 -16.56 11.39
CA PHE A 814 -6.89 -17.82 10.69
C PHE A 814 -5.59 -17.80 9.88
N ILE A 815 -5.29 -16.70 9.19
CA ILE A 815 -4.08 -16.52 8.36
C ILE A 815 -2.84 -16.04 9.13
N GLU A 816 -2.98 -15.64 10.41
CA GLU A 816 -1.91 -15.07 11.24
C GLU A 816 -0.56 -15.83 11.16
N PRO A 817 -0.50 -17.18 11.07
CA PRO A 817 0.76 -17.89 10.88
C PRO A 817 1.51 -17.55 9.57
N LEU A 818 0.81 -17.25 8.47
CA LEU A 818 1.45 -16.77 7.23
C LEU A 818 1.94 -15.33 7.41
N VAL A 819 1.11 -14.47 7.99
CA VAL A 819 1.42 -13.05 8.21
C VAL A 819 2.71 -12.87 9.03
N LYS A 820 2.98 -13.77 9.98
CA LYS A 820 4.21 -13.77 10.81
C LYS A 820 5.48 -14.17 10.07
N GLU A 821 5.40 -14.96 9.01
CA GLU A 821 6.55 -15.42 8.22
C GLU A 821 6.90 -14.49 7.05
N LEU A 822 6.06 -13.49 6.81
CA LEU A 822 6.27 -12.44 5.80
C LEU A 822 6.98 -11.23 6.42
N PRO A 823 7.83 -10.51 5.65
CA PRO A 823 8.25 -9.17 6.02
C PRO A 823 7.03 -8.24 6.17
N MET A 824 7.14 -7.21 7.01
CA MET A 824 6.01 -6.39 7.46
C MET A 824 5.18 -5.80 6.31
N GLU A 825 5.84 -5.36 5.25
CA GLU A 825 5.22 -4.82 4.04
C GLU A 825 4.36 -5.85 3.29
N TYR A 826 4.80 -7.11 3.21
CA TYR A 826 4.06 -8.21 2.58
C TYR A 826 2.95 -8.76 3.49
N ALA A 827 3.18 -8.74 4.80
CA ALA A 827 2.19 -9.07 5.81
C ALA A 827 0.98 -8.12 5.74
N LEU A 828 1.23 -6.81 5.58
CA LEU A 828 0.21 -5.79 5.39
C LEU A 828 -0.54 -5.95 4.07
N GLU A 829 0.18 -6.14 2.95
CA GLU A 829 -0.47 -6.30 1.64
C GLU A 829 -1.32 -7.57 1.56
N LEU A 830 -0.86 -8.70 2.12
CA LEU A 830 -1.66 -9.94 2.21
C LEU A 830 -2.98 -9.72 2.97
N ASN A 831 -2.94 -9.10 4.16
CA ASN A 831 -4.14 -8.82 4.95
C ASN A 831 -5.14 -7.97 4.16
N ARG A 832 -4.62 -6.96 3.45
CA ARG A 832 -5.42 -6.05 2.63
C ARG A 832 -6.04 -6.75 1.40
N LEU A 833 -5.28 -7.60 0.70
CA LEU A 833 -5.80 -8.41 -0.41
C LEU A 833 -6.92 -9.35 0.06
N ILE A 834 -6.81 -9.89 1.27
CA ILE A 834 -7.83 -10.76 1.85
C ILE A 834 -9.10 -9.98 2.23
N GLN A 835 -8.97 -8.77 2.80
CA GLN A 835 -10.13 -7.89 3.03
C GLN A 835 -10.89 -7.59 1.73
N ILE A 836 -10.18 -7.27 0.63
CA ILE A 836 -10.80 -7.03 -0.68
C ILE A 836 -11.58 -8.26 -1.19
N GLN A 837 -11.09 -9.47 -0.94
CA GLN A 837 -11.78 -10.71 -1.33
C GLN A 837 -12.95 -11.06 -0.39
N LEU A 838 -13.03 -10.44 0.79
CA LEU A 838 -14.15 -10.59 1.73
C LEU A 838 -15.27 -9.57 1.48
N GLU A 839 -14.97 -8.35 1.01
CA GLU A 839 -15.94 -7.30 0.66
C GLU A 839 -16.79 -7.64 -0.58
N GLY A 840 -17.79 -8.50 -0.40
CA GLY A 840 -18.71 -8.92 -1.46
C GLY A 840 -20.00 -9.59 -0.96
N SER A 841 -20.31 -9.42 0.33
CA SER A 841 -21.33 -10.15 1.08
C SER A 841 -22.75 -9.69 0.72
N ILE A 842 -23.25 -10.08 -0.46
CA ILE A 842 -24.68 -10.02 -0.79
C ILE A 842 -25.19 -11.44 -1.02
N GLY A 843 -25.70 -12.00 0.08
CA GLY A 843 -26.41 -13.27 0.23
C GLY A 843 -27.16 -13.24 1.54
#